data_AF-H6LAI5-F1
#
_entry.id   AF-H6LAI5-F1
#
_cell.length_a   1.000
_cell.length_b   1.000
_cell.length_c   1.000
_cell.angle_alpha   90.00
_cell.angle_beta   90.00
_cell.angle_gamma   90.00
#
_symmetry.space_group_name_H-M   'P 1'
#
loop_
_entity.id
_entity.type
_entity.pdbx_description
1 polymer ?
#
loop_
_entity_poly.entity_id
_entity_poly.type
_entity_poly.pdbx_seq_one_letter_code
_entity_poly.pdbx_strand_id
1 'polypeptide(L)'
;MNNFKFLNNLTGWLMFAVAATVYLLTAEPTGSLWDCGEFISAAYKLEVVHPPGAPLFLMIGRMFAFVADTFSADKANIAYALNAMSGLSTAALVLFIFWSTTILAKLSLLGHRAQVSSMGDKLAILGAGVVAALSTTFATSVWFSAVEGEVYAMSSGFTGLVIWSALRWYVTDNARSDRWLVFIAYMIGLSIGVHLLSLLVIPFIALLFYYKKSQVRETEFSSNMMYNVLAFAILVGVQFISTLPVWLHVIFALCVPAIYIYSAIQAPAAERKIWRNMGLSFAIGFAILMFMQAIFIPKLPEIAAGFDFTFVNNFGLPLGSGMIFFVLFLIGLVAAGIYYAESKKNYYLQMGVMMFAVALMGFSTYSSIVIRAAANTPINMNKPSDPYSLLSYINREQYGERPLSFGPHFAAENIGYEAGDKVYRPVEKGNGFRYEVVAEKGGYKYKKSDQMFFPRLGHMDEARKAQYRRWLNLADGEKPDMTNNLDFFFRYQVGWMYFRYFMWNFAGRQNAKQGFYENDPTKGNWVSGIGPLDGMRLIPQSNLPESRSQDKGRNTYYLLPLIFGLIGLVFHIRRRPQDALALGILFLVTGLAIIVFSNQPPSEPRERDYVLVGSFFTFCMWIGLAVPAIYSELKRVMGQGQAGAAVALALVVTAPIIMGFENWDDHSRAKHTGARDYATNFLMSCAPNAVIFTYGDNDTYPLWYAQEVEGIRTDVRVVNFSLLAVDWYIDQLRRTMNESPAIAMTISPAAYRGTARNALPIQASGRPMNLVDAVRFMGENHPSGQAPSYLPTDNIVIPVDKKAVRANKAVSSTVTDEQIADQISFKINKRLVFKDEIALLDIVGTNMANGWTRPIYFAVTVRPEKLGGFKDYLQMEGMALRIVPIKTPSPNSYAGAMGMGRIELDSMYRNVVERFSWGGFDQHEMFVDESYAPSVQTTQFAMVRLARELAAAGDKERALNVLDKLFEGFPHMNFPLDEGYSRLQALEMYANLQAGDKAVPHLKDLSLTLADKMGYYAQFVAPYSLGEFAQKFGSLQQQFDAKRNQLQQMVQMMNQAPENSPQKQQLYQQAVQLNNEVGQLEAQKEALLKDTDNPEMATVFSDELSLAISQSNLVKRLAGQIGNQELLNTYNELFTPLGFEQASAGAAPAPAPQPAPEQDKEEAPESISVDS
;
A
#
# COMPACT_ATOMS: atom_id res chain seq x y z
N MET A 1 -38.20 27.04 16.65
CA MET A 1 -37.60 25.75 17.10
C MET A 1 -38.54 24.53 17.01
N ASN A 2 -39.81 24.65 16.57
CA ASN A 2 -40.75 23.50 16.57
C ASN A 2 -40.73 22.57 15.34
N ASN A 3 -40.06 22.96 14.24
CA ASN A 3 -40.05 22.19 12.99
C ASN A 3 -38.89 21.16 12.96
N PHE A 4 -39.21 19.88 13.13
CA PHE A 4 -38.22 18.78 13.10
C PHE A 4 -37.44 18.73 11.78
N LYS A 5 -38.09 18.97 10.63
CA LYS A 5 -37.42 18.95 9.31
C LYS A 5 -36.32 20.02 9.22
N PHE A 6 -36.61 21.22 9.74
CA PHE A 6 -35.63 22.30 9.79
C PHE A 6 -34.44 21.93 10.70
N LEU A 7 -34.70 21.45 11.91
CA LEU A 7 -33.66 21.03 12.84
C LEU A 7 -32.80 19.90 12.28
N ASN A 8 -33.41 18.90 11.65
CA ASN A 8 -32.70 17.78 11.01
C ASN A 8 -31.78 18.25 9.89
N ASN A 9 -32.25 19.16 9.03
CA ASN A 9 -31.44 19.69 7.95
C ASN A 9 -30.29 20.56 8.49
N LEU A 10 -30.58 21.45 9.44
CA LEU A 10 -29.58 22.31 10.07
C LEU A 10 -28.50 21.48 10.77
N THR A 11 -28.90 20.51 11.59
CA THR A 11 -27.96 19.65 12.33
C THR A 11 -27.09 18.83 11.38
N GLY A 12 -27.64 18.31 10.29
CA GLY A 12 -26.85 17.63 9.26
C GLY A 12 -25.76 18.53 8.69
N TRP A 13 -26.10 19.75 8.27
CA TRP A 13 -25.11 20.71 7.77
C TRP A 13 -24.10 21.17 8.84
N LEU A 14 -24.49 21.21 10.12
CA LEU A 14 -23.54 21.43 11.21
C LEU A 14 -22.57 20.26 11.34
N MET A 15 -23.03 19.01 11.21
CA MET A 15 -22.13 17.84 11.21
C MET A 15 -21.19 17.83 10.01
N PHE A 16 -21.67 18.25 8.82
CA PHE A 16 -20.81 18.51 7.67
C PHE A 16 -19.71 19.53 8.01
N ALA A 17 -20.09 20.66 8.61
CA ALA A 17 -19.13 21.71 8.95
C ALA A 17 -18.11 21.27 10.01
N VAL A 18 -18.54 20.50 11.01
CA VAL A 18 -17.64 19.91 12.02
C VAL A 18 -16.65 18.96 11.36
N ALA A 19 -17.12 17.99 10.58
CA ALA A 19 -16.24 17.03 9.90
C ALA A 19 -15.29 17.73 8.91
N ALA A 20 -15.79 18.68 8.12
CA ALA A 20 -14.96 19.47 7.22
C ALA A 20 -13.88 20.24 7.98
N THR A 21 -14.21 20.83 9.13
CA THR A 21 -13.24 21.55 9.96
C THR A 21 -12.15 20.61 10.47
N VAL A 22 -12.52 19.44 10.99
CA VAL A 22 -11.56 18.42 11.43
C VAL A 22 -10.61 18.05 10.29
N TYR A 23 -11.16 17.63 9.15
CA TYR A 23 -10.34 17.15 8.04
C TYR A 23 -9.48 18.23 7.39
N LEU A 24 -9.97 19.47 7.27
CA LEU A 24 -9.20 20.58 6.73
C LEU A 24 -8.06 21.01 7.67
N LEU A 25 -8.26 20.91 8.99
CA LEU A 25 -7.23 21.21 9.99
C LEU A 25 -6.15 20.12 10.06
N THR A 26 -6.47 18.88 9.68
CA THR A 26 -5.56 17.74 9.73
C THR A 26 -5.00 17.31 8.37
N ALA A 27 -5.47 17.91 7.27
CA ALA A 27 -5.04 17.58 5.91
C ALA A 27 -3.55 17.89 5.70
N GLU A 28 -2.88 17.05 4.92
CA GLU A 28 -1.47 17.27 4.57
C GLU A 28 -1.33 18.55 3.72
N PRO A 29 -0.36 19.44 4.00
CA PRO A 29 -0.20 20.69 3.25
C PRO A 29 0.36 20.48 1.83
N THR A 30 1.05 19.37 1.58
CA THR A 30 1.66 19.02 0.28
C THR A 30 1.11 17.69 -0.26
N GLY A 31 1.78 17.07 -1.22
CA GLY A 31 1.52 15.67 -1.59
C GLY A 31 2.00 14.67 -0.53
N SER A 32 1.28 13.54 -0.43
CA SER A 32 1.61 12.35 0.37
C SER A 32 2.34 11.29 -0.49
N LEU A 33 2.72 10.16 0.10
CA LEU A 33 3.24 8.97 -0.60
C LEU A 33 2.16 8.31 -1.51
N TRP A 34 2.54 7.19 -2.14
CA TRP A 34 1.66 6.40 -3.01
C TRP A 34 1.10 7.23 -4.18
N ASP A 35 -0.11 6.91 -4.62
CA ASP A 35 -0.79 7.46 -5.79
C ASP A 35 -1.13 8.96 -5.64
N CYS A 36 -1.01 9.56 -4.45
CA CYS A 36 -1.39 10.96 -4.21
C CYS A 36 -0.65 11.93 -5.15
N GLY A 37 0.67 11.77 -5.31
CA GLY A 37 1.47 12.62 -6.19
C GLY A 37 1.03 12.53 -7.66
N GLU A 38 0.64 11.34 -8.12
CA GLU A 38 0.13 11.13 -9.47
C GLU A 38 -1.26 11.78 -9.65
N PHE A 39 -2.18 11.54 -8.71
CA PHE A 39 -3.54 12.09 -8.74
C PHE A 39 -3.56 13.62 -8.68
N ILE A 40 -2.73 14.23 -7.83
CA ILE A 40 -2.63 15.70 -7.72
C ILE A 40 -2.08 16.29 -9.02
N SER A 41 -1.00 15.71 -9.57
CA SER A 41 -0.41 16.14 -10.85
C SER A 41 -1.41 16.04 -11.99
N ALA A 42 -2.09 14.90 -12.08
CA ALA A 42 -3.07 14.65 -13.11
C ALA A 42 -4.34 15.49 -12.96
N ALA A 43 -4.80 15.79 -11.74
CA ALA A 43 -5.92 16.70 -11.54
C ALA A 43 -5.54 18.13 -11.94
N TYR A 44 -4.32 18.58 -11.61
CA TYR A 44 -3.85 19.92 -11.97
C TYR A 44 -3.78 20.11 -13.49
N LYS A 45 -3.28 19.14 -14.26
CA LYS A 45 -3.08 19.26 -15.72
C LYS A 45 -4.06 18.45 -16.59
N LEU A 46 -5.06 17.81 -15.97
CA LEU A 46 -5.96 16.83 -16.61
C LEU A 46 -5.18 15.74 -17.35
N GLU A 47 -4.30 15.04 -16.64
CA GLU A 47 -3.47 13.97 -17.20
C GLU A 47 -4.11 12.59 -17.03
N VAL A 48 -3.44 11.51 -17.46
CA VAL A 48 -3.98 10.15 -17.41
C VAL A 48 -3.19 9.32 -16.41
N VAL A 49 -3.81 9.11 -15.24
CA VAL A 49 -3.27 8.31 -14.12
C VAL A 49 -3.32 6.81 -14.40
N HIS A 50 -2.83 5.99 -13.47
CA HIS A 50 -2.92 4.54 -13.58
C HIS A 50 -4.38 4.02 -13.71
N PRO A 51 -4.58 2.86 -14.36
CA PRO A 51 -5.92 2.31 -14.58
C PRO A 51 -6.69 1.99 -13.28
N PRO A 52 -8.00 2.32 -13.19
CA PRO A 52 -8.91 2.67 -14.29
C PRO A 52 -9.12 4.17 -14.51
N GLY A 53 -8.26 5.05 -13.99
CA GLY A 53 -8.15 6.46 -14.40
C GLY A 53 -8.95 7.53 -13.67
N ALA A 54 -10.01 7.17 -12.94
CA ALA A 54 -10.82 8.08 -12.11
C ALA A 54 -11.13 9.48 -12.74
N PRO A 55 -11.69 9.55 -13.97
CA PRO A 55 -11.82 10.79 -14.72
C PRO A 55 -12.68 11.86 -14.04
N LEU A 56 -13.74 11.48 -13.32
CA LEU A 56 -14.58 12.41 -12.59
C LEU A 56 -13.83 13.02 -11.40
N PHE A 57 -13.03 12.21 -10.69
CA PHE A 57 -12.16 12.70 -9.63
C PHE A 57 -11.19 13.76 -10.17
N LEU A 58 -10.55 13.50 -11.31
CA LEU A 58 -9.61 14.44 -11.94
C LEU A 58 -10.30 15.74 -12.40
N MET A 59 -11.52 15.65 -12.96
CA MET A 59 -12.27 16.84 -13.39
C MET A 59 -12.69 17.73 -12.23
N ILE A 60 -13.19 17.14 -11.13
CA ILE A 60 -13.53 17.90 -9.92
C ILE A 60 -12.24 18.45 -9.29
N GLY A 61 -11.19 17.63 -9.22
CA GLY A 61 -9.88 18.02 -8.72
C GLY A 61 -9.28 19.20 -9.48
N ARG A 62 -9.44 19.24 -10.82
CA ARG A 62 -9.03 20.39 -11.64
C ARG A 62 -9.75 21.67 -11.24
N MET A 63 -11.00 21.61 -10.80
CA MET A 63 -11.73 22.79 -10.32
C MET A 63 -11.11 23.34 -9.03
N PHE A 64 -10.76 22.45 -8.08
CA PHE A 64 -10.08 22.83 -6.84
C PHE A 64 -8.68 23.38 -7.09
N ALA A 65 -7.91 22.68 -7.92
CA ALA A 65 -6.57 23.09 -8.34
C ALA A 65 -6.61 24.46 -9.03
N PHE A 66 -7.59 24.71 -9.91
CA PHE A 66 -7.76 25.99 -10.60
C PHE A 66 -8.01 27.15 -9.62
N VAL A 67 -8.85 26.94 -8.59
CA VAL A 67 -9.10 27.95 -7.56
C VAL A 67 -7.80 28.24 -6.80
N ALA A 68 -7.08 27.20 -6.33
CA ALA A 68 -5.83 27.38 -5.62
C ALA A 68 -4.78 28.12 -6.46
N ASP A 69 -4.58 27.71 -7.71
CA ASP A 69 -3.62 28.31 -8.64
C ASP A 69 -3.97 29.76 -8.99
N THR A 70 -5.26 30.12 -8.98
CA THR A 70 -5.71 31.50 -9.25
C THR A 70 -5.48 32.43 -8.06
N PHE A 71 -5.64 31.92 -6.83
CA PHE A 71 -5.65 32.77 -5.62
C PHE A 71 -4.40 32.63 -4.73
N SER A 72 -3.50 31.69 -5.01
CA SER A 72 -2.28 31.46 -4.26
C SER A 72 -1.05 31.52 -5.15
N ALA A 73 -0.02 32.25 -4.71
CA ALA A 73 1.31 32.20 -5.31
C ALA A 73 2.10 30.94 -4.90
N ASP A 74 1.80 30.38 -3.74
CA ASP A 74 2.38 29.12 -3.27
C ASP A 74 1.72 27.95 -4.00
N LYS A 75 2.53 27.15 -4.72
CA LYS A 75 2.09 26.00 -5.49
C LYS A 75 1.74 24.79 -4.63
N ALA A 76 2.25 24.70 -3.40
CA ALA A 76 1.84 23.66 -2.45
C ALA A 76 0.32 23.73 -2.15
N ASN A 77 -0.29 24.92 -2.23
CA ASN A 77 -1.73 25.08 -2.04
C ASN A 77 -2.57 24.37 -3.12
N ILE A 78 -1.99 24.00 -4.27
CA ILE A 78 -2.66 23.13 -5.25
C ILE A 78 -2.84 21.73 -4.64
N ALA A 79 -1.80 21.16 -4.05
CA ALA A 79 -1.89 19.87 -3.35
C ALA A 79 -2.88 19.95 -2.19
N TYR A 80 -2.76 20.98 -1.34
CA TYR A 80 -3.69 21.18 -0.24
C TYR A 80 -5.15 21.29 -0.72
N ALA A 81 -5.41 21.95 -1.87
CA ALA A 81 -6.77 22.03 -2.41
C ALA A 81 -7.34 20.67 -2.83
N LEU A 82 -6.50 19.75 -3.31
CA LEU A 82 -6.92 18.37 -3.58
C LEU A 82 -7.13 17.57 -2.29
N ASN A 83 -6.25 17.72 -1.30
CA ASN A 83 -6.44 17.09 0.01
C ASN A 83 -7.72 17.62 0.70
N ALA A 84 -7.99 18.93 0.57
CA ALA A 84 -9.21 19.57 1.02
C ALA A 84 -10.45 19.05 0.27
N MET A 85 -10.36 18.79 -1.04
CA MET A 85 -11.43 18.15 -1.79
C MET A 85 -11.76 16.75 -1.23
N SER A 86 -10.75 15.95 -0.88
CA SER A 86 -10.94 14.67 -0.17
C SER A 86 -11.65 14.89 1.17
N GLY A 87 -11.17 15.80 2.01
CA GLY A 87 -11.78 16.11 3.30
C GLY A 87 -13.24 16.57 3.18
N LEU A 88 -13.55 17.45 2.22
CA LEU A 88 -14.92 17.89 1.95
C LEU A 88 -15.82 16.76 1.41
N SER A 89 -15.26 15.85 0.61
CA SER A 89 -15.99 14.68 0.13
C SER A 89 -16.32 13.71 1.26
N THR A 90 -15.40 13.50 2.20
CA THR A 90 -15.65 12.71 3.42
C THR A 90 -16.61 13.43 4.37
N ALA A 91 -16.55 14.75 4.48
CA ALA A 91 -17.56 15.52 5.23
C ALA A 91 -18.95 15.37 4.61
N ALA A 92 -19.05 15.28 3.28
CA ALA A 92 -20.31 14.96 2.60
C ALA A 92 -20.79 13.54 2.92
N LEU A 93 -19.90 12.55 3.02
CA LEU A 93 -20.25 11.23 3.57
C LEU A 93 -20.89 11.39 4.96
N VAL A 94 -20.24 12.10 5.89
CA VAL A 94 -20.73 12.31 7.26
C VAL A 94 -22.14 12.92 7.28
N LEU A 95 -22.41 13.90 6.41
CA LEU A 95 -23.73 14.49 6.21
C LEU A 95 -24.79 13.45 5.81
N PHE A 96 -24.46 12.59 4.84
CA PHE A 96 -25.39 11.56 4.36
C PHE A 96 -25.57 10.43 5.37
N ILE A 97 -24.55 10.10 6.16
CA ILE A 97 -24.67 9.17 7.29
C ILE A 97 -25.61 9.76 8.36
N PHE A 98 -25.45 11.04 8.73
CA PHE A 98 -26.37 11.73 9.64
C PHE A 98 -27.83 11.60 9.17
N TRP A 99 -28.10 11.92 7.91
CA TRP A 99 -29.47 11.87 7.39
C TRP A 99 -30.00 10.44 7.18
N SER A 100 -29.13 9.48 6.87
CA SER A 100 -29.52 8.06 6.78
C SER A 100 -29.91 7.53 8.16
N THR A 101 -29.09 7.80 9.18
CA THR A 101 -29.33 7.37 10.56
C THR A 101 -30.57 8.02 11.16
N THR A 102 -30.83 9.30 10.91
CA THR A 102 -32.07 9.95 11.39
C THR A 102 -33.33 9.38 10.76
N ILE A 103 -33.27 8.93 9.50
CA ILE A 103 -34.37 8.18 8.85
C ILE A 103 -34.57 6.84 9.57
N LEU A 104 -33.51 6.05 9.75
CA LEU A 104 -33.56 4.74 10.41
C LEU A 104 -34.00 4.83 11.88
N ALA A 105 -33.54 5.85 12.60
CA ALA A 105 -33.91 6.12 13.99
C ALA A 105 -35.39 6.48 14.09
N LYS A 106 -35.90 7.34 13.20
CA LYS A 106 -37.34 7.65 13.13
C LYS A 106 -38.16 6.39 12.86
N LEU A 107 -37.76 5.57 11.87
CA LEU A 107 -38.46 4.33 11.53
C LEU A 107 -38.47 3.36 12.71
N SER A 108 -37.34 3.18 13.39
CA SER A 108 -37.21 2.24 14.52
C SER A 108 -37.94 2.69 15.78
N LEU A 109 -37.98 4.00 16.04
CA LEU A 109 -38.58 4.56 17.25
C LEU A 109 -40.10 4.76 17.12
N LEU A 110 -40.56 5.26 15.96
CA LEU A 110 -41.93 5.74 15.77
C LEU A 110 -42.68 5.03 14.63
N GLY A 111 -41.99 4.30 13.75
CA GLY A 111 -42.58 3.69 12.56
C GLY A 111 -42.75 4.65 11.38
N HIS A 112 -43.31 4.12 10.28
CA HIS A 112 -43.30 4.79 8.97
C HIS A 112 -44.19 6.04 8.88
N ARG A 113 -45.38 6.01 9.50
CA ARG A 113 -46.42 7.05 9.36
C ARG A 113 -46.48 8.05 10.51
N ALA A 114 -45.74 7.82 11.58
CA ALA A 114 -45.77 8.69 12.76
C ALA A 114 -45.05 10.03 12.51
N GLN A 115 -45.64 11.09 13.06
CA GLN A 115 -45.03 12.43 13.08
C GLN A 115 -44.16 12.58 14.33
N VAL A 116 -43.05 13.31 14.19
CA VAL A 116 -42.16 13.59 15.33
C VAL A 116 -42.71 14.77 16.12
N SER A 117 -43.50 14.48 17.16
CA SER A 117 -44.20 15.49 17.95
C SER A 117 -43.48 15.85 19.25
N SER A 118 -43.03 14.88 20.04
CA SER A 118 -42.44 15.12 21.36
C SER A 118 -40.98 15.61 21.29
N MET A 119 -40.56 16.43 22.25
CA MET A 119 -39.17 16.90 22.33
C MET A 119 -38.18 15.76 22.58
N GLY A 120 -38.55 14.77 23.40
CA GLY A 120 -37.73 13.58 23.65
C GLY A 120 -37.45 12.79 22.37
N ASP A 121 -38.47 12.56 21.53
CA ASP A 121 -38.29 11.83 20.26
C ASP A 121 -37.44 12.64 19.27
N LYS A 122 -37.59 13.98 19.22
CA LYS A 122 -36.73 14.86 18.41
C LYS A 122 -35.27 14.72 18.84
N LEU A 123 -35.00 14.82 20.14
CA LEU A 123 -33.64 14.71 20.69
C LEU A 123 -33.04 13.33 20.44
N ALA A 124 -33.80 12.25 20.65
CA ALA A 124 -33.30 10.90 20.42
C ALA A 124 -32.96 10.64 18.94
N ILE A 125 -33.80 11.11 18.00
CA ILE A 125 -33.57 10.93 16.56
C ILE A 125 -32.40 11.79 16.07
N LEU A 126 -32.35 13.08 16.46
CA LEU A 126 -31.24 13.96 16.09
C LEU A 126 -29.92 13.49 16.73
N GLY A 127 -29.98 13.07 18.00
CA GLY A 127 -28.85 12.52 18.74
C GLY A 127 -28.29 11.25 18.09
N ALA A 128 -29.15 10.35 17.58
CA ALA A 128 -28.72 9.20 16.81
C ALA A 128 -27.91 9.61 15.57
N GLY A 129 -28.39 10.61 14.85
CA GLY A 129 -27.68 11.18 13.70
C GLY A 129 -26.33 11.78 14.09
N VAL A 130 -26.28 12.60 15.15
CA VAL A 130 -25.05 13.25 15.63
C VAL A 130 -24.01 12.21 16.03
N VAL A 131 -24.39 11.20 16.82
CA VAL A 131 -23.47 10.12 17.24
C VAL A 131 -22.93 9.37 16.03
N ALA A 132 -23.79 8.94 15.09
CA ALA A 132 -23.33 8.23 13.90
C ALA A 132 -22.39 9.09 13.05
N ALA A 133 -22.71 10.37 12.87
CA ALA A 133 -21.91 11.32 12.11
C ALA A 133 -20.53 11.53 12.73
N LEU A 134 -20.45 11.76 14.04
CA LEU A 134 -19.17 11.95 14.73
C LEU A 134 -18.37 10.64 14.80
N SER A 135 -19.03 9.49 15.00
CA SER A 135 -18.33 8.19 14.97
C SER A 135 -17.75 7.90 13.58
N THR A 136 -18.44 8.27 12.50
CA THR A 136 -17.87 8.21 11.15
C THR A 136 -16.76 9.24 10.95
N THR A 137 -16.89 10.43 11.56
CA THR A 137 -15.86 11.49 11.46
C THR A 137 -14.52 11.00 12.01
N PHE A 138 -14.57 10.36 13.18
CA PHE A 138 -13.40 9.94 13.95
C PHE A 138 -13.04 8.46 13.81
N ALA A 139 -13.64 7.73 12.87
CA ALA A 139 -13.24 6.36 12.57
C ALA A 139 -11.89 6.37 11.85
N THR A 140 -10.89 5.66 12.40
CA THR A 140 -9.49 5.69 11.94
C THR A 140 -9.36 5.54 10.42
N SER A 141 -9.96 4.50 9.83
CA SER A 141 -9.84 4.24 8.40
C SER A 141 -10.52 5.30 7.52
N VAL A 142 -11.58 5.93 8.04
CA VAL A 142 -12.29 7.01 7.34
C VAL A 142 -11.47 8.30 7.39
N TRP A 143 -10.89 8.62 8.55
CA TRP A 143 -10.08 9.81 8.74
C TRP A 143 -8.77 9.73 7.96
N PHE A 144 -8.09 8.58 7.96
CA PHE A 144 -6.87 8.35 7.18
C PHE A 144 -7.06 8.73 5.69
N SER A 145 -8.18 8.30 5.10
CA SER A 145 -8.51 8.60 3.70
C SER A 145 -8.94 10.06 3.47
N ALA A 146 -9.34 10.78 4.52
CA ALA A 146 -9.89 12.14 4.41
C ALA A 146 -8.81 13.22 4.31
N VAL A 147 -7.58 12.92 4.72
CA VAL A 147 -6.49 13.91 4.84
C VAL A 147 -5.49 13.88 3.68
N GLU A 148 -5.72 13.03 2.66
CA GLU A 148 -4.89 12.91 1.47
C GLU A 148 -5.70 12.85 0.17
N GLY A 149 -5.09 13.31 -0.93
CA GLY A 149 -5.69 13.46 -2.26
C GLY A 149 -5.85 12.15 -3.04
N GLU A 150 -6.64 11.20 -2.53
CA GLU A 150 -6.90 9.89 -3.16
C GLU A 150 -8.41 9.67 -3.44
N VAL A 151 -8.73 8.71 -4.32
CA VAL A 151 -10.10 8.47 -4.83
C VAL A 151 -11.10 7.96 -3.77
N TYR A 152 -10.60 7.39 -2.66
CA TYR A 152 -11.43 6.68 -1.68
C TYR A 152 -12.35 7.62 -0.87
N ALA A 153 -11.92 8.85 -0.58
CA ALA A 153 -12.74 9.86 0.08
C ALA A 153 -13.97 10.22 -0.74
N MET A 154 -13.78 10.56 -2.02
CA MET A 154 -14.86 10.89 -2.94
C MET A 154 -15.78 9.69 -3.21
N SER A 155 -15.21 8.50 -3.38
CA SER A 155 -15.95 7.25 -3.51
C SER A 155 -16.88 6.99 -2.31
N SER A 156 -16.40 7.26 -1.09
CA SER A 156 -17.19 7.12 0.13
C SER A 156 -18.30 8.16 0.19
N GLY A 157 -18.03 9.42 -0.20
CA GLY A 157 -19.03 10.48 -0.35
C GLY A 157 -20.19 10.09 -1.29
N PHE A 158 -19.87 9.54 -2.48
CA PHE A 158 -20.88 9.00 -3.41
C PHE A 158 -21.66 7.84 -2.81
N THR A 159 -20.99 6.94 -2.10
CA THR A 159 -21.62 5.79 -1.47
C THR A 159 -22.63 6.23 -0.40
N GLY A 160 -22.26 7.18 0.46
CA GLY A 160 -23.17 7.81 1.42
C GLY A 160 -24.37 8.48 0.76
N LEU A 161 -24.13 9.25 -0.31
CA LEU A 161 -25.18 9.91 -1.10
C LEU A 161 -26.19 8.91 -1.68
N VAL A 162 -25.71 7.80 -2.23
CA VAL A 162 -26.56 6.73 -2.80
C VAL A 162 -27.37 6.04 -1.70
N ILE A 163 -26.76 5.70 -0.55
CA ILE A 163 -27.47 5.11 0.59
C ILE A 163 -28.58 6.03 1.09
N TRP A 164 -28.25 7.30 1.32
CA TRP A 164 -29.22 8.30 1.76
C TRP A 164 -30.35 8.46 0.74
N SER A 165 -30.02 8.57 -0.55
CA SER A 165 -31.02 8.70 -1.62
C SER A 165 -31.95 7.49 -1.70
N ALA A 166 -31.42 6.28 -1.47
CA ALA A 166 -32.21 5.05 -1.41
C ALA A 166 -33.17 5.03 -0.22
N LEU A 167 -32.70 5.45 0.96
CA LEU A 167 -33.55 5.61 2.14
C LEU A 167 -34.60 6.72 1.96
N ARG A 168 -34.23 7.84 1.33
CA ARG A 168 -35.15 8.92 0.95
C ARG A 168 -36.23 8.42 0.01
N TRP A 169 -35.87 7.63 -0.98
CA TRP A 169 -36.83 6.96 -1.86
C TRP A 169 -37.74 6.04 -1.05
N TYR A 170 -37.16 5.21 -0.17
CA TYR A 170 -37.86 4.21 0.63
C TYR A 170 -38.97 4.82 1.49
N VAL A 171 -38.72 5.99 2.12
CA VAL A 171 -39.67 6.64 3.04
C VAL A 171 -40.55 7.73 2.43
N THR A 172 -40.49 7.95 1.12
CA THR A 172 -41.30 8.98 0.44
C THR A 172 -42.48 8.34 -0.30
N ASP A 173 -43.70 8.54 0.20
CA ASP A 173 -44.94 8.00 -0.39
C ASP A 173 -45.69 9.06 -1.22
N ASN A 174 -45.14 9.44 -2.37
CA ASN A 174 -45.84 10.31 -3.32
C ASN A 174 -45.52 9.94 -4.78
N ALA A 175 -46.31 10.46 -5.72
CA ALA A 175 -46.17 10.19 -7.15
C ALA A 175 -44.80 10.58 -7.75
N ARG A 176 -44.01 11.39 -7.04
CA ARG A 176 -42.67 11.83 -7.47
C ARG A 176 -41.54 11.06 -6.78
N SER A 177 -41.82 10.02 -5.99
CA SER A 177 -40.78 9.30 -5.27
C SER A 177 -39.74 8.72 -6.20
N ASP A 178 -40.16 8.15 -7.33
CA ASP A 178 -39.30 7.33 -8.19
C ASP A 178 -38.23 8.16 -8.95
N ARG A 179 -38.29 9.50 -8.89
CA ARG A 179 -37.18 10.39 -9.32
C ARG A 179 -35.88 10.10 -8.58
N TRP A 180 -35.97 9.61 -7.34
CA TRP A 180 -34.79 9.23 -6.56
C TRP A 180 -34.09 8.00 -7.16
N LEU A 181 -34.81 7.07 -7.81
CA LEU A 181 -34.20 5.92 -8.48
C LEU A 181 -33.41 6.36 -9.72
N VAL A 182 -33.93 7.33 -10.47
CA VAL A 182 -33.21 7.95 -11.60
C VAL A 182 -31.97 8.70 -11.09
N PHE A 183 -32.11 9.47 -10.00
CA PHE A 183 -30.98 10.17 -9.38
C PHE A 183 -29.91 9.18 -8.89
N ILE A 184 -30.29 8.09 -8.25
CA ILE A 184 -29.39 7.00 -7.83
C ILE A 184 -28.64 6.42 -9.03
N ALA A 185 -29.33 6.11 -10.14
CA ALA A 185 -28.70 5.57 -11.33
C ALA A 185 -27.67 6.54 -11.93
N TYR A 186 -27.98 7.84 -11.93
CA TYR A 186 -27.06 8.88 -12.37
C TYR A 186 -25.82 8.98 -11.45
N MET A 187 -26.02 8.99 -10.13
CA MET A 187 -24.93 9.03 -9.16
C MET A 187 -24.05 7.78 -9.23
N ILE A 188 -24.64 6.59 -9.43
CA ILE A 188 -23.89 5.36 -9.68
C ILE A 188 -23.07 5.48 -10.97
N GLY A 189 -23.67 5.97 -12.06
CA GLY A 189 -22.95 6.20 -13.32
C GLY A 189 -21.75 7.14 -13.17
N LEU A 190 -21.92 8.26 -12.43
CA LEU A 190 -20.84 9.19 -12.12
C LEU A 190 -19.77 8.57 -11.22
N SER A 191 -20.18 7.80 -10.20
CA SER A 191 -19.25 7.17 -9.26
C SER A 191 -18.27 6.21 -9.94
N ILE A 192 -18.65 5.59 -11.06
CA ILE A 192 -17.73 4.75 -11.86
C ILE A 192 -16.53 5.57 -12.34
N GLY A 193 -16.73 6.85 -12.67
CA GLY A 193 -15.66 7.80 -12.99
C GLY A 193 -14.80 8.23 -11.80
N VAL A 194 -15.06 7.71 -10.58
CA VAL A 194 -14.24 7.92 -9.38
C VAL A 194 -13.69 6.56 -8.94
N HIS A 195 -14.58 5.66 -8.49
CA HIS A 195 -14.27 4.31 -8.06
C HIS A 195 -15.56 3.46 -8.00
N LEU A 196 -15.43 2.14 -8.18
CA LEU A 196 -16.55 1.19 -8.27
C LEU A 196 -17.28 0.87 -6.94
N LEU A 197 -16.92 1.46 -5.79
CA LEU A 197 -17.47 1.02 -4.49
C LEU A 197 -18.97 1.31 -4.35
N SER A 198 -19.49 2.39 -4.94
CA SER A 198 -20.91 2.74 -4.82
C SER A 198 -21.84 1.72 -5.49
N LEU A 199 -21.33 0.86 -6.40
CA LEU A 199 -22.09 -0.24 -6.99
C LEU A 199 -22.52 -1.27 -5.93
N LEU A 200 -21.75 -1.40 -4.85
CA LEU A 200 -22.01 -2.33 -3.76
C LEU A 200 -23.30 -2.03 -2.98
N VAL A 201 -23.90 -0.85 -3.19
CA VAL A 201 -25.18 -0.45 -2.59
C VAL A 201 -26.38 -1.05 -3.34
N ILE A 202 -26.20 -1.57 -4.57
CA ILE A 202 -27.30 -2.08 -5.42
C ILE A 202 -28.11 -3.21 -4.75
N PRO A 203 -27.51 -4.23 -4.11
CA PRO A 203 -28.29 -5.27 -3.41
C PRO A 203 -29.14 -4.71 -2.26
N PHE A 204 -28.64 -3.71 -1.54
CA PHE A 204 -29.39 -2.98 -0.50
C PHE A 204 -30.60 -2.26 -1.10
N ILE A 205 -30.43 -1.57 -2.23
CA ILE A 205 -31.51 -0.86 -2.94
C ILE A 205 -32.58 -1.83 -3.44
N ALA A 206 -32.19 -2.99 -3.97
CA ALA A 206 -33.13 -3.99 -4.46
C ALA A 206 -34.05 -4.53 -3.34
N LEU A 207 -33.50 -4.72 -2.13
CA LEU A 207 -34.30 -5.11 -0.96
C LEU A 207 -35.25 -4.01 -0.50
N LEU A 208 -34.76 -2.76 -0.40
CA LEU A 208 -35.63 -1.63 -0.11
C LEU A 208 -36.74 -1.50 -1.16
N PHE A 209 -36.42 -1.78 -2.42
CA PHE A 209 -37.39 -1.76 -3.52
C PHE A 209 -38.51 -2.76 -3.30
N TYR A 210 -38.15 -4.00 -3.00
CA TYR A 210 -39.09 -5.05 -2.67
C TYR A 210 -39.97 -4.70 -1.47
N TYR A 211 -39.36 -4.26 -0.36
CA TYR A 211 -40.09 -3.91 0.86
C TYR A 211 -41.10 -2.79 0.63
N LYS A 212 -40.72 -1.75 -0.12
CA LYS A 212 -41.64 -0.64 -0.43
C LYS A 212 -42.79 -1.07 -1.32
N LYS A 213 -42.50 -1.73 -2.45
CA LYS A 213 -43.53 -2.06 -3.45
C LYS A 213 -44.46 -3.18 -2.98
N SER A 214 -43.97 -4.10 -2.15
CA SER A 214 -44.78 -5.20 -1.61
C SER A 214 -45.53 -4.82 -0.33
N GLN A 215 -45.32 -3.60 0.19
CA GLN A 215 -45.90 -3.13 1.46
C GLN A 215 -45.72 -4.11 2.62
N VAL A 216 -44.57 -4.77 2.68
CA VAL A 216 -44.30 -5.78 3.72
C VAL A 216 -44.37 -5.11 5.09
N ARG A 217 -45.26 -5.60 5.96
CA ARG A 217 -45.45 -5.03 7.30
C ARG A 217 -44.50 -5.68 8.30
N GLU A 218 -44.09 -4.92 9.32
CA GLU A 218 -43.28 -5.44 10.44
C GLU A 218 -43.96 -6.63 11.12
N THR A 219 -45.28 -6.61 11.24
CA THR A 219 -46.09 -7.69 11.86
C THR A 219 -46.11 -8.98 11.03
N GLU A 220 -45.69 -8.92 9.77
CA GLU A 220 -45.56 -10.09 8.90
C GLU A 220 -44.22 -10.80 9.12
N PHE A 221 -43.34 -10.24 9.97
CA PHE A 221 -42.13 -10.90 10.46
C PHE A 221 -42.42 -11.64 11.76
N SER A 222 -42.47 -12.98 11.72
CA SER A 222 -42.66 -13.81 12.91
C SER A 222 -41.46 -13.78 13.86
N SER A 223 -41.68 -14.21 15.10
CA SER A 223 -40.61 -14.45 16.09
C SER A 223 -39.49 -15.35 15.53
N ASN A 224 -39.84 -16.32 14.67
CA ASN A 224 -38.89 -17.21 14.00
C ASN A 224 -37.99 -16.47 13.02
N MET A 225 -38.52 -15.49 12.28
CA MET A 225 -37.70 -14.65 11.41
C MET A 225 -36.79 -13.70 12.21
N MET A 226 -37.23 -13.22 13.38
CA MET A 226 -36.37 -12.47 14.30
C MET A 226 -35.22 -13.32 14.86
N TYR A 227 -35.47 -14.59 15.21
CA TYR A 227 -34.41 -15.53 15.59
C TYR A 227 -33.41 -15.79 14.47
N ASN A 228 -33.84 -15.78 13.21
CA ASN A 228 -32.94 -15.96 12.06
C ASN A 228 -32.06 -14.74 11.80
N VAL A 229 -32.59 -13.52 11.92
CA VAL A 229 -31.78 -12.29 11.83
C VAL A 229 -30.81 -12.21 13.01
N LEU A 230 -31.23 -12.66 14.19
CA LEU A 230 -30.35 -12.78 15.36
C LEU A 230 -29.29 -13.88 15.17
N ALA A 231 -29.64 -15.04 14.62
CA ALA A 231 -28.71 -16.12 14.30
C ALA A 231 -27.71 -15.71 13.22
N PHE A 232 -28.12 -14.86 12.28
CA PHE A 232 -27.24 -14.22 11.31
C PHE A 232 -26.29 -13.21 11.98
N ALA A 233 -26.80 -12.38 12.89
CA ALA A 233 -25.95 -11.50 13.68
C ALA A 233 -24.97 -12.28 14.58
N ILE A 234 -25.39 -13.43 15.11
CA ILE A 234 -24.53 -14.38 15.83
C ILE A 234 -23.55 -15.05 14.87
N LEU A 235 -23.92 -15.36 13.62
CA LEU A 235 -22.98 -15.89 12.62
C LEU A 235 -21.86 -14.89 12.36
N VAL A 236 -22.21 -13.63 12.06
CA VAL A 236 -21.21 -12.56 11.94
C VAL A 236 -20.41 -12.48 13.25
N GLY A 237 -21.10 -12.54 14.40
CA GLY A 237 -20.60 -12.67 15.78
C GLY A 237 -19.52 -13.73 15.99
N VAL A 238 -19.74 -14.93 15.47
CA VAL A 238 -18.86 -16.10 15.61
C VAL A 238 -17.69 -16.00 14.65
N GLN A 239 -17.88 -15.38 13.49
CA GLN A 239 -16.76 -15.08 12.58
C GLN A 239 -15.77 -14.08 13.22
N PHE A 240 -16.15 -13.31 14.24
CA PHE A 240 -15.21 -12.47 15.01
C PHE A 240 -14.26 -13.27 15.92
N ILE A 241 -14.48 -14.58 16.12
CA ILE A 241 -13.60 -15.43 16.94
C ILE A 241 -12.61 -16.13 16.02
N SER A 242 -11.51 -15.45 15.68
CA SER A 242 -10.47 -15.98 14.78
C SER A 242 -9.78 -17.25 15.30
N THR A 243 -9.89 -17.52 16.61
CA THR A 243 -9.27 -18.69 17.26
C THR A 243 -10.08 -19.98 17.10
N LEU A 244 -11.24 -19.96 16.44
CA LEU A 244 -12.02 -21.18 16.23
C LEU A 244 -11.37 -22.05 15.14
N PRO A 245 -11.30 -23.37 15.34
CA PRO A 245 -10.94 -24.30 14.27
C PRO A 245 -11.74 -24.06 12.98
N VAL A 246 -11.09 -24.18 11.82
CA VAL A 246 -11.71 -23.98 10.49
C VAL A 246 -12.99 -24.79 10.31
N TRP A 247 -13.02 -26.03 10.82
CA TRP A 247 -14.21 -26.87 10.72
C TRP A 247 -15.42 -26.25 11.46
N LEU A 248 -15.22 -25.48 12.53
CA LEU A 248 -16.29 -24.71 13.17
C LEU A 248 -16.72 -23.53 12.30
N HIS A 249 -15.78 -22.75 11.74
CA HIS A 249 -16.13 -21.68 10.80
C HIS A 249 -16.95 -22.20 9.62
N VAL A 250 -16.56 -23.35 9.06
CA VAL A 250 -17.27 -24.04 7.98
C VAL A 250 -18.63 -24.54 8.45
N ILE A 251 -18.73 -25.15 9.63
CA ILE A 251 -20.01 -25.56 10.22
C ILE A 251 -20.92 -24.34 10.38
N PHE A 252 -20.47 -23.23 10.96
CA PHE A 252 -21.30 -22.03 11.11
C PHE A 252 -21.70 -21.45 9.74
N ALA A 253 -20.76 -21.38 8.80
CA ALA A 253 -21.00 -20.89 7.44
C ALA A 253 -21.98 -21.77 6.64
N LEU A 254 -22.09 -23.07 6.94
CA LEU A 254 -23.02 -24.00 6.28
C LEU A 254 -24.33 -24.17 7.05
N CYS A 255 -24.26 -24.35 8.36
CA CYS A 255 -25.39 -24.61 9.23
C CYS A 255 -26.30 -23.39 9.35
N VAL A 256 -25.79 -22.16 9.35
CA VAL A 256 -26.68 -20.98 9.46
C VAL A 256 -27.49 -20.76 8.19
N PRO A 257 -26.92 -20.78 6.96
CA PRO A 257 -27.72 -20.84 5.74
C PRO A 257 -28.64 -22.06 5.67
N ALA A 258 -28.22 -23.23 6.17
CA ALA A 258 -29.06 -24.42 6.19
C ALA A 258 -30.23 -24.30 7.17
N ILE A 259 -30.02 -23.77 8.38
CA ILE A 259 -31.05 -23.45 9.37
C ILE A 259 -31.97 -22.35 8.82
N TYR A 260 -31.42 -21.37 8.11
CA TYR A 260 -32.16 -20.33 7.44
C TYR A 260 -33.04 -20.88 6.31
N ILE A 261 -32.50 -21.76 5.46
CA ILE A 261 -33.24 -22.44 4.39
C ILE A 261 -34.31 -23.35 5.01
N TYR A 262 -33.95 -24.12 6.04
CA TYR A 262 -34.87 -25.01 6.75
C TYR A 262 -36.01 -24.24 7.41
N SER A 263 -35.71 -23.17 8.16
CA SER A 263 -36.72 -22.31 8.79
C SER A 263 -37.57 -21.59 7.74
N ALA A 264 -37.00 -21.16 6.62
CA ALA A 264 -37.76 -20.62 5.50
C ALA A 264 -38.71 -21.69 4.91
N ILE A 265 -38.27 -22.94 4.75
CA ILE A 265 -39.11 -24.05 4.26
C ILE A 265 -40.27 -24.36 5.22
N GLN A 266 -40.01 -24.29 6.53
CA GLN A 266 -40.98 -24.57 7.59
C GLN A 266 -41.88 -23.39 7.94
N ALA A 267 -41.60 -22.18 7.41
CA ALA A 267 -42.38 -21.00 7.70
C ALA A 267 -43.81 -21.10 7.11
N PRO A 268 -44.81 -20.44 7.74
CA PRO A 268 -46.15 -20.30 7.17
C PRO A 268 -46.13 -19.82 5.72
N ALA A 269 -47.13 -20.19 4.91
CA ALA A 269 -47.14 -19.90 3.47
C ALA A 269 -46.95 -18.40 3.13
N ALA A 270 -47.47 -17.50 3.98
CA ALA A 270 -47.27 -16.05 3.84
C ALA A 270 -45.80 -15.63 4.04
N GLU A 271 -45.12 -16.18 5.04
CA GLU A 271 -43.71 -15.92 5.34
C GLU A 271 -42.78 -16.55 4.29
N ARG A 272 -43.09 -17.75 3.80
CA ARG A 272 -42.38 -18.39 2.68
C ARG A 272 -42.35 -17.51 1.44
N LYS A 273 -43.47 -16.84 1.15
CA LYS A 273 -43.57 -15.90 0.03
C LYS A 273 -42.66 -14.68 0.24
N ILE A 274 -42.56 -14.17 1.47
CA ILE A 274 -41.68 -13.06 1.83
C ILE A 274 -40.22 -13.48 1.65
N TRP A 275 -39.80 -14.61 2.23
CA TRP A 275 -38.43 -15.14 2.09
C TRP A 275 -38.02 -15.37 0.64
N ARG A 276 -38.88 -16.03 -0.14
CA ARG A 276 -38.64 -16.27 -1.56
C ARG A 276 -38.44 -14.96 -2.31
N ASN A 277 -39.29 -13.98 -2.05
CA ASN A 277 -39.23 -12.70 -2.75
C ASN A 277 -38.04 -11.84 -2.30
N MET A 278 -37.63 -11.92 -1.03
CA MET A 278 -36.40 -11.29 -0.53
C MET A 278 -35.16 -11.91 -1.17
N GLY A 279 -35.07 -13.24 -1.20
CA GLY A 279 -34.00 -13.97 -1.89
C GLY A 279 -33.94 -13.63 -3.37
N LEU A 280 -35.10 -13.57 -4.04
CA LEU A 280 -35.20 -13.14 -5.44
C LEU A 280 -34.76 -11.68 -5.63
N SER A 281 -35.13 -10.78 -4.72
CA SER A 281 -34.75 -9.36 -4.81
C SER A 281 -33.26 -9.15 -4.59
N PHE A 282 -32.66 -9.88 -3.64
CA PHE A 282 -31.22 -9.93 -3.45
C PHE A 282 -30.51 -10.48 -4.70
N ALA A 283 -31.02 -11.58 -5.27
CA ALA A 283 -30.47 -12.16 -6.50
C ALA A 283 -30.59 -11.20 -7.69
N ILE A 284 -31.69 -10.45 -7.83
CA ILE A 284 -31.85 -9.41 -8.85
C ILE A 284 -30.84 -8.27 -8.60
N GLY A 285 -30.70 -7.81 -7.36
CA GLY A 285 -29.72 -6.77 -7.02
C GLY A 285 -28.29 -7.20 -7.35
N PHE A 286 -27.92 -8.44 -7.02
CA PHE A 286 -26.64 -9.03 -7.39
C PHE A 286 -26.50 -9.19 -8.92
N ALA A 287 -27.56 -9.60 -9.62
CA ALA A 287 -27.55 -9.69 -11.08
C ALA A 287 -27.35 -8.31 -11.73
N ILE A 288 -27.93 -7.23 -11.17
CA ILE A 288 -27.69 -5.85 -11.62
C ILE A 288 -26.24 -5.45 -11.33
N LEU A 289 -25.71 -5.73 -10.15
CA LEU A 289 -24.30 -5.49 -9.82
C LEU A 289 -23.37 -6.21 -10.82
N MET A 290 -23.63 -7.49 -11.12
CA MET A 290 -22.89 -8.27 -12.10
C MET A 290 -23.07 -7.75 -13.53
N PHE A 291 -24.28 -7.31 -13.90
CA PHE A 291 -24.51 -6.64 -15.17
C PHE A 291 -23.66 -5.37 -15.27
N MET A 292 -23.58 -4.57 -14.21
CA MET A 292 -22.75 -3.36 -14.19
C MET A 292 -21.26 -3.70 -14.36
N GLN A 293 -20.76 -4.65 -13.57
CA GLN A 293 -19.33 -5.03 -13.54
C GLN A 293 -18.88 -5.81 -14.77
N ALA A 294 -19.68 -6.74 -15.28
CA ALA A 294 -19.29 -7.68 -16.33
C ALA A 294 -19.80 -7.31 -17.73
N ILE A 295 -20.81 -6.44 -17.83
CA ILE A 295 -21.40 -6.05 -19.12
C ILE A 295 -21.31 -4.54 -19.32
N PHE A 296 -21.92 -3.73 -18.46
CA PHE A 296 -22.00 -2.29 -18.66
C PHE A 296 -20.62 -1.64 -18.78
N ILE A 297 -19.71 -1.91 -17.84
CA ILE A 297 -18.38 -1.30 -17.81
C ILE A 297 -17.45 -1.83 -18.92
N PRO A 298 -17.25 -3.15 -19.09
CA PRO A 298 -16.27 -3.66 -20.07
C PRO A 298 -16.85 -3.88 -21.48
N LYS A 299 -18.10 -4.34 -21.61
CA LYS A 299 -18.66 -4.71 -22.93
C LYS A 299 -19.05 -3.51 -23.77
N LEU A 300 -19.42 -2.37 -23.17
CA LEU A 300 -19.71 -1.16 -23.95
C LEU A 300 -18.46 -0.66 -24.70
N PRO A 301 -17.29 -0.47 -24.05
CA PRO A 301 -16.03 -0.20 -24.76
C PRO A 301 -15.63 -1.29 -25.76
N GLU A 302 -15.84 -2.57 -25.44
CA GLU A 302 -15.53 -3.68 -26.37
C GLU A 302 -16.34 -3.60 -27.67
N ILE A 303 -17.64 -3.35 -27.58
CA ILE A 303 -18.50 -3.17 -28.75
C ILE A 303 -18.08 -1.92 -29.53
N ALA A 304 -17.78 -0.81 -28.83
CA ALA A 304 -17.28 0.40 -29.46
C ALA A 304 -15.97 0.14 -30.23
N ALA A 305 -15.05 -0.63 -29.66
CA ALA A 305 -13.81 -1.04 -30.29
C ALA A 305 -14.04 -1.94 -31.52
N GLY A 306 -15.04 -2.84 -31.47
CA GLY A 306 -15.44 -3.65 -32.63
C GLY A 306 -16.01 -2.82 -33.79
N PHE A 307 -16.83 -1.80 -33.51
CA PHE A 307 -17.27 -0.84 -34.53
C PHE A 307 -16.08 -0.07 -35.12
N ASP A 308 -15.18 0.41 -34.27
CA ASP A 308 -14.00 1.17 -34.71
C ASP A 308 -13.07 0.31 -35.57
N PHE A 309 -12.82 -0.94 -35.16
CA PHE A 309 -12.09 -1.93 -35.94
C PHE A 309 -12.68 -2.08 -37.34
N THR A 310 -14.00 -2.31 -37.43
CA THR A 310 -14.69 -2.52 -38.69
C THR A 310 -14.59 -1.30 -39.60
N PHE A 311 -14.76 -0.10 -39.04
CA PHE A 311 -14.75 1.14 -39.80
C PHE A 311 -13.35 1.47 -40.33
N VAL A 312 -12.33 1.29 -39.50
CA VAL A 312 -10.94 1.57 -39.86
C VAL A 312 -10.41 0.52 -40.83
N ASN A 313 -10.56 -0.77 -40.51
CA ASN A 313 -9.92 -1.84 -41.29
C ASN A 313 -10.70 -2.20 -42.57
N ASN A 314 -12.04 -2.14 -42.55
CA ASN A 314 -12.86 -2.57 -43.69
C ASN A 314 -13.29 -1.39 -44.57
N PHE A 315 -13.59 -0.21 -43.99
CA PHE A 315 -14.02 0.97 -44.77
C PHE A 315 -12.91 2.02 -44.97
N GLY A 316 -11.74 1.85 -44.35
CA GLY A 316 -10.62 2.77 -44.48
C GLY A 316 -10.85 4.14 -43.84
N LEU A 317 -11.76 4.23 -42.88
CA LEU A 317 -12.08 5.47 -42.18
C LEU A 317 -11.02 5.81 -41.10
N PRO A 318 -10.93 7.08 -40.66
CA PRO A 318 -10.02 7.47 -39.58
C PRO A 318 -10.32 6.75 -38.25
N LEU A 319 -9.30 6.65 -37.39
CA LEU A 319 -9.44 6.14 -36.02
C LEU A 319 -10.53 6.90 -35.26
N GLY A 320 -11.33 6.18 -34.46
CA GLY A 320 -12.41 6.75 -33.66
C GLY A 320 -13.75 6.93 -34.41
N SER A 321 -13.79 6.75 -35.74
CA SER A 321 -15.01 6.89 -36.53
C SER A 321 -16.11 5.88 -36.15
N GLY A 322 -15.74 4.63 -35.89
CA GLY A 322 -16.69 3.61 -35.47
C GLY A 322 -17.14 3.78 -34.02
N MET A 323 -16.25 4.29 -33.16
CA MET A 323 -16.62 4.69 -31.79
C MET A 323 -17.68 5.81 -31.79
N ILE A 324 -17.49 6.86 -32.60
CA ILE A 324 -18.46 7.95 -32.73
C ILE A 324 -19.82 7.43 -33.23
N PHE A 325 -19.79 6.57 -34.26
CA PHE A 325 -21.00 5.91 -34.75
C PHE A 325 -21.71 5.13 -33.65
N PHE A 326 -20.97 4.32 -32.88
CA PHE A 326 -21.53 3.52 -31.79
C PHE A 326 -22.21 4.39 -30.72
N VAL A 327 -21.59 5.52 -30.34
CA VAL A 327 -22.18 6.46 -29.39
C VAL A 327 -23.50 7.05 -29.92
N LEU A 328 -23.53 7.50 -31.17
CA LEU A 328 -24.75 8.04 -31.79
C LEU A 328 -25.83 6.97 -31.94
N PHE A 329 -25.44 5.75 -32.31
CA PHE A 329 -26.34 4.59 -32.37
C PHE A 329 -26.95 4.28 -31.01
N LEU A 330 -26.14 4.28 -29.94
CA LEU A 330 -26.60 4.03 -28.59
C LEU A 330 -27.56 5.12 -28.09
N ILE A 331 -27.30 6.40 -28.39
CA ILE A 331 -28.23 7.50 -28.13
C ILE A 331 -29.55 7.28 -28.87
N GLY A 332 -29.50 6.91 -30.15
CA GLY A 332 -30.68 6.58 -30.95
C GLY A 332 -31.47 5.41 -30.37
N LEU A 333 -30.78 4.36 -29.91
CA LEU A 333 -31.40 3.18 -29.28
C LEU A 333 -32.08 3.54 -27.95
N VAL A 334 -31.46 4.38 -27.12
CA VAL A 334 -32.07 4.89 -25.89
C VAL A 334 -33.31 5.72 -26.20
N ALA A 335 -33.23 6.65 -27.17
CA ALA A 335 -34.38 7.48 -27.58
C ALA A 335 -35.53 6.62 -28.11
N ALA A 336 -35.22 5.65 -28.97
CA ALA A 336 -36.21 4.68 -29.48
C ALA A 336 -36.80 3.84 -28.36
N GLY A 337 -35.99 3.43 -27.38
CA GLY A 337 -36.44 2.69 -26.19
C GLY A 337 -37.41 3.50 -25.32
N ILE A 338 -37.14 4.79 -25.11
CA ILE A 338 -38.05 5.70 -24.40
C ILE A 338 -39.36 5.85 -25.16
N TYR A 339 -39.29 6.15 -26.46
CA TYR A 339 -40.48 6.29 -27.32
C TYR A 339 -41.30 5.00 -27.34
N TYR A 340 -40.65 3.84 -27.47
CA TYR A 340 -41.31 2.55 -27.44
C TYR A 340 -42.00 2.29 -26.09
N ALA A 341 -41.32 2.54 -24.98
CA ALA A 341 -41.87 2.38 -23.65
C ALA A 341 -43.10 3.28 -23.41
N GLU A 342 -43.05 4.52 -23.88
CA GLU A 342 -44.15 5.47 -23.84
C GLU A 342 -45.33 5.00 -24.71
N SER A 343 -45.07 4.58 -25.95
CA SER A 343 -46.10 4.06 -26.87
C SER A 343 -46.83 2.84 -26.31
N LYS A 344 -46.13 1.99 -25.54
CA LYS A 344 -46.69 0.82 -24.87
C LYS A 344 -47.26 1.12 -23.48
N LYS A 345 -47.15 2.38 -23.01
CA LYS A 345 -47.51 2.81 -21.65
C LYS A 345 -46.88 1.91 -20.56
N ASN A 346 -45.68 1.40 -20.82
CA ASN A 346 -44.98 0.49 -19.90
C ASN A 346 -44.05 1.28 -18.97
N TYR A 347 -44.55 1.55 -17.77
CA TYR A 347 -43.85 2.30 -16.74
C TYR A 347 -42.47 1.73 -16.38
N TYR A 348 -42.37 0.41 -16.15
CA TYR A 348 -41.12 -0.21 -15.71
C TYR A 348 -40.06 -0.20 -16.81
N LEU A 349 -40.47 -0.40 -18.07
CA LEU A 349 -39.57 -0.27 -19.20
C LEU A 349 -39.07 1.16 -19.35
N GLN A 350 -39.96 2.15 -19.25
CA GLN A 350 -39.56 3.56 -19.33
C GLN A 350 -38.59 3.93 -18.20
N MET A 351 -38.85 3.51 -16.97
CA MET A 351 -37.96 3.73 -15.83
C MET A 351 -36.60 3.06 -16.04
N GLY A 352 -36.58 1.81 -16.50
CA GLY A 352 -35.35 1.07 -16.77
C GLY A 352 -34.48 1.73 -17.84
N VAL A 353 -35.09 2.13 -18.97
CA VAL A 353 -34.37 2.83 -20.04
C VAL A 353 -33.87 4.20 -19.57
N MET A 354 -34.65 4.93 -18.77
CA MET A 354 -34.23 6.22 -18.21
C MET A 354 -33.05 6.07 -17.23
N MET A 355 -33.11 5.08 -16.33
CA MET A 355 -32.01 4.77 -15.41
C MET A 355 -30.75 4.38 -16.16
N PHE A 356 -30.86 3.56 -17.20
CA PHE A 356 -29.74 3.20 -18.08
C PHE A 356 -29.17 4.43 -18.80
N ALA A 357 -30.03 5.31 -19.33
CA ALA A 357 -29.61 6.52 -20.03
C ALA A 357 -28.81 7.47 -19.13
N VAL A 358 -29.28 7.73 -17.91
CA VAL A 358 -28.55 8.62 -16.98
C VAL A 358 -27.29 7.95 -16.41
N ALA A 359 -27.28 6.63 -16.20
CA ALA A 359 -26.07 5.91 -15.83
C ALA A 359 -25.00 6.01 -16.94
N LEU A 360 -25.41 5.89 -18.22
CA LEU A 360 -24.53 6.08 -19.37
C LEU A 360 -24.01 7.51 -19.47
N MET A 361 -24.84 8.51 -19.16
CA MET A 361 -24.42 9.90 -19.07
C MET A 361 -23.33 10.09 -18.00
N GLY A 362 -23.45 9.46 -16.83
CA GLY A 362 -22.39 9.47 -15.82
C GLY A 362 -21.11 8.75 -16.27
N PHE A 363 -21.25 7.60 -16.93
CA PHE A 363 -20.13 6.82 -17.46
C PHE A 363 -19.37 7.54 -18.58
N SER A 364 -20.01 8.46 -19.30
CA SER A 364 -19.40 9.25 -20.38
C SER A 364 -18.20 10.10 -19.93
N THR A 365 -18.00 10.29 -18.62
CA THR A 365 -16.79 10.92 -18.06
C THR A 365 -15.49 10.24 -18.52
N TYR A 366 -15.53 8.93 -18.82
CA TYR A 366 -14.40 8.17 -19.40
C TYR A 366 -13.95 8.65 -20.77
N SER A 367 -14.80 9.36 -21.53
CA SER A 367 -14.38 9.95 -22.79
C SER A 367 -13.26 10.98 -22.61
N SER A 368 -13.16 11.62 -21.43
CA SER A 368 -12.05 12.54 -21.12
C SER A 368 -10.69 11.84 -21.16
N ILE A 369 -10.60 10.58 -20.73
CA ILE A 369 -9.35 9.81 -20.73
C ILE A 369 -8.81 9.66 -22.15
N VAL A 370 -9.67 9.26 -23.10
CA VAL A 370 -9.25 9.09 -24.51
C VAL A 370 -8.78 10.41 -25.10
N ILE A 371 -9.52 11.50 -24.84
CA ILE A 371 -9.19 12.84 -25.34
C ILE A 371 -7.84 13.31 -24.77
N ARG A 372 -7.61 13.14 -23.46
CA ARG A 372 -6.37 13.57 -22.81
C ARG A 372 -5.19 12.67 -23.14
N ALA A 373 -5.39 11.37 -23.27
CA ALA A 373 -4.38 10.43 -23.74
C ALA A 373 -3.91 10.76 -25.16
N ALA A 374 -4.85 11.11 -26.06
CA ALA A 374 -4.54 11.51 -27.43
C ALA A 374 -3.78 12.85 -27.50
N ALA A 375 -3.94 13.74 -26.52
CA ALA A 375 -3.15 14.97 -26.38
C ALA A 375 -1.70 14.70 -25.91
N ASN A 376 -1.34 13.44 -25.60
CA ASN A 376 -0.01 13.02 -25.21
C ASN A 376 0.53 13.79 -23.97
N THR A 377 -0.23 13.80 -22.88
CA THR A 377 0.16 14.45 -21.61
C THR A 377 1.50 13.92 -21.04
N PRO A 378 2.16 14.68 -20.15
CA PRO A 378 3.36 14.25 -19.43
C PRO A 378 3.18 12.94 -18.67
N ILE A 379 2.15 12.80 -17.83
CA ILE A 379 1.71 11.53 -17.27
C ILE A 379 0.61 10.99 -18.20
N ASN A 380 0.88 9.86 -18.85
CA ASN A 380 -0.05 9.23 -19.79
C ASN A 380 -0.01 7.71 -19.66
N MET A 381 -0.35 7.22 -18.46
CA MET A 381 -0.26 5.80 -18.13
C MET A 381 -1.05 4.97 -19.14
N ASN A 382 -0.40 3.93 -19.67
CA ASN A 382 -0.96 2.98 -20.65
C ASN A 382 -1.38 3.57 -22.01
N LYS A 383 -1.32 4.90 -22.20
CA LYS A 383 -1.69 5.62 -23.43
C LYS A 383 -3.03 5.13 -24.04
N PRO A 384 -4.18 5.23 -23.32
CA PRO A 384 -5.49 4.79 -23.80
C PRO A 384 -6.11 5.76 -24.83
N SER A 385 -5.40 6.04 -25.93
CA SER A 385 -5.80 7.01 -26.96
C SER A 385 -6.78 6.48 -28.01
N ASP A 386 -7.16 5.21 -27.94
CA ASP A 386 -8.06 4.53 -28.87
C ASP A 386 -8.96 3.53 -28.12
N PRO A 387 -10.09 3.08 -28.72
CA PRO A 387 -11.03 2.17 -28.08
C PRO A 387 -10.45 0.85 -27.54
N TYR A 388 -9.51 0.20 -28.24
CA TYR A 388 -8.91 -1.04 -27.74
C TYR A 388 -7.96 -0.77 -26.59
N SER A 389 -7.13 0.27 -26.69
CA SER A 389 -6.25 0.69 -25.59
C SER A 389 -7.06 1.13 -24.37
N LEU A 390 -8.21 1.80 -24.55
CA LEU A 390 -9.15 2.13 -23.47
C LEU A 390 -9.78 0.87 -22.84
N LEU A 391 -10.17 -0.12 -23.65
CA LEU A 391 -10.69 -1.39 -23.14
C LEU A 391 -9.64 -2.09 -22.26
N SER A 392 -8.40 -2.20 -22.74
CA SER A 392 -7.30 -2.77 -21.96
C SER A 392 -7.01 -2.00 -20.67
N TYR A 393 -7.16 -0.69 -20.73
CA TYR A 393 -7.02 0.21 -19.58
C TYR A 393 -8.12 -0.04 -18.54
N ILE A 394 -9.41 0.05 -18.90
CA ILE A 394 -10.54 -0.14 -17.98
C ILE A 394 -10.51 -1.55 -17.35
N ASN A 395 -10.14 -2.56 -18.14
CA ASN A 395 -10.05 -3.94 -17.67
C ASN A 395 -8.80 -4.25 -16.84
N ARG A 396 -7.89 -3.28 -16.68
CA ARG A 396 -6.68 -3.43 -15.85
C ARG A 396 -5.80 -4.62 -16.28
N GLU A 397 -5.75 -4.91 -17.58
CA GLU A 397 -5.15 -6.14 -18.13
C GLU A 397 -3.65 -6.29 -17.81
N GLN A 398 -2.96 -5.19 -17.55
CA GLN A 398 -1.54 -5.18 -17.19
C GLN A 398 -1.23 -5.86 -15.86
N TYR A 399 -2.20 -6.01 -14.96
CA TYR A 399 -1.98 -6.62 -13.65
C TYR A 399 -2.23 -8.14 -13.63
N GLY A 400 -2.64 -8.71 -14.77
CA GLY A 400 -3.02 -10.12 -14.88
C GLY A 400 -4.37 -10.44 -14.22
N GLU A 401 -4.76 -11.72 -14.31
CA GLU A 401 -6.03 -12.20 -13.75
C GLU A 401 -5.85 -12.79 -12.34
N ARG A 402 -6.86 -12.57 -11.49
CA ARG A 402 -6.98 -13.24 -10.19
C ARG A 402 -8.16 -14.20 -10.24
N PRO A 403 -7.92 -15.52 -10.33
CA PRO A 403 -9.01 -16.47 -10.38
C PRO A 403 -9.82 -16.43 -9.08
N LEU A 404 -11.15 -16.27 -9.20
CA LEU A 404 -12.05 -16.28 -8.04
C LEU A 404 -12.79 -17.62 -7.88
N SER A 405 -13.07 -18.31 -8.99
CA SER A 405 -13.86 -19.55 -8.98
C SER A 405 -12.98 -20.80 -9.02
N PHE A 406 -12.00 -20.84 -9.93
CA PHE A 406 -11.07 -21.96 -10.08
C PHE A 406 -9.69 -21.44 -10.50
N GLY A 407 -8.63 -21.95 -9.88
CA GLY A 407 -7.25 -21.52 -10.17
C GLY A 407 -6.21 -22.35 -9.43
N PRO A 408 -4.92 -22.19 -9.77
CA PRO A 408 -3.83 -22.97 -9.18
C PRO A 408 -3.50 -22.53 -7.75
N HIS A 409 -2.91 -23.42 -6.96
CA HIS A 409 -2.22 -23.07 -5.71
C HIS A 409 -0.73 -22.73 -5.94
N PHE A 410 -0.04 -22.12 -4.96
CA PHE A 410 1.32 -21.56 -5.13
C PHE A 410 2.40 -22.60 -5.47
N ALA A 411 2.15 -23.87 -5.12
CA ALA A 411 3.01 -25.02 -5.42
C ALA A 411 2.58 -25.78 -6.69
N ALA A 412 1.76 -25.18 -7.55
CA ALA A 412 1.26 -25.83 -8.75
C ALA A 412 2.35 -26.02 -9.80
N GLU A 413 2.34 -27.19 -10.43
CA GLU A 413 3.27 -27.52 -11.52
C GLU A 413 2.80 -26.88 -12.83
N ASN A 414 3.69 -26.08 -13.45
CA ASN A 414 3.49 -25.49 -14.76
C ASN A 414 3.78 -26.54 -15.85
N ILE A 415 2.76 -26.87 -16.65
CA ILE A 415 2.81 -27.89 -17.70
C ILE A 415 2.85 -27.31 -19.12
N GLY A 416 2.93 -25.99 -19.27
CA GLY A 416 3.04 -25.32 -20.56
C GLY A 416 2.49 -23.90 -20.57
N TYR A 417 2.48 -23.29 -21.75
CA TYR A 417 1.87 -21.98 -21.99
C TYR A 417 0.67 -22.15 -22.92
N GLU A 418 -0.44 -21.51 -22.59
CA GLU A 418 -1.65 -21.47 -23.40
C GLU A 418 -1.78 -20.09 -24.03
N ALA A 419 -1.87 -20.04 -25.37
CA ALA A 419 -2.08 -18.79 -26.09
C ALA A 419 -3.49 -18.26 -25.79
N GLY A 420 -3.59 -16.96 -25.53
CA GLY A 420 -4.85 -16.30 -25.17
C GLY A 420 -5.29 -15.27 -26.20
N ASP A 421 -6.13 -14.34 -25.77
CA ASP A 421 -6.77 -13.38 -26.66
C ASP A 421 -5.78 -12.45 -27.38
N LYS A 422 -6.07 -12.17 -28.64
CA LYS A 422 -5.29 -11.22 -29.46
C LYS A 422 -5.48 -9.80 -28.95
N VAL A 423 -4.37 -9.10 -28.76
CA VAL A 423 -4.34 -7.68 -28.42
C VAL A 423 -4.17 -6.87 -29.70
N TYR A 424 -5.16 -6.05 -30.01
CA TYR A 424 -5.16 -5.15 -31.17
C TYR A 424 -4.67 -3.76 -30.76
N ARG A 425 -3.83 -3.15 -31.59
CA ARG A 425 -3.45 -1.73 -31.46
C ARG A 425 -3.40 -1.06 -32.83
N PRO A 426 -3.64 0.26 -32.91
CA PRO A 426 -3.49 0.99 -34.15
C PRO A 426 -2.02 1.08 -34.57
N VAL A 427 -1.77 0.81 -35.85
CA VAL A 427 -0.46 0.89 -36.51
C VAL A 427 -0.57 1.80 -37.72
N GLU A 428 0.35 2.74 -37.84
CA GLU A 428 0.45 3.63 -39.00
C GLU A 428 0.86 2.82 -40.25
N LYS A 429 0.07 2.95 -41.33
CA LYS A 429 0.29 2.33 -42.63
C LYS A 429 -0.12 3.27 -43.76
N GLY A 430 0.85 3.69 -44.57
CA GLY A 430 0.60 4.65 -45.65
C GLY A 430 0.15 6.01 -45.09
N ASN A 431 -1.00 6.51 -45.55
CA ASN A 431 -1.55 7.80 -45.12
C ASN A 431 -2.58 7.70 -43.97
N GLY A 432 -2.63 6.57 -43.25
CA GLY A 432 -3.61 6.36 -42.17
C GLY A 432 -3.20 5.27 -41.19
N PHE A 433 -4.13 4.88 -40.32
CA PHE A 433 -3.93 3.83 -39.32
C PHE A 433 -4.75 2.59 -39.64
N ARG A 434 -4.27 1.41 -39.22
CA ARG A 434 -5.02 0.15 -39.21
C ARG A 434 -4.80 -0.58 -37.89
N TYR A 435 -5.81 -1.29 -37.40
CA TYR A 435 -5.64 -2.14 -36.21
C TYR A 435 -4.95 -3.44 -36.59
N GLU A 436 -3.86 -3.77 -35.89
CA GLU A 436 -3.10 -5.02 -36.05
C GLU A 436 -2.88 -5.71 -34.70
N VAL A 437 -2.65 -7.02 -34.75
CA VAL A 437 -2.34 -7.82 -33.58
C VAL A 437 -0.91 -7.54 -33.16
N VAL A 438 -0.71 -7.08 -31.93
CA VAL A 438 0.61 -6.73 -31.39
C VAL A 438 1.06 -7.64 -30.25
N ALA A 439 0.14 -8.39 -29.64
CA ALA A 439 0.40 -9.33 -28.56
C ALA A 439 -0.72 -10.39 -28.46
N GLU A 440 -0.47 -11.46 -27.71
CA GLU A 440 -1.46 -12.46 -27.29
C GLU A 440 -1.42 -12.59 -25.76
N LYS A 441 -2.59 -12.53 -25.11
CA LYS A 441 -2.76 -12.63 -23.64
C LYS A 441 -2.71 -14.08 -23.16
N GLY A 442 -1.67 -14.80 -23.52
CA GLY A 442 -1.51 -16.17 -23.01
C GLY A 442 -1.12 -16.21 -21.54
N GLY A 443 -1.15 -17.41 -20.97
CA GLY A 443 -0.82 -17.66 -19.58
C GLY A 443 -0.25 -19.05 -19.37
N TYR A 444 0.32 -19.29 -18.18
CA TYR A 444 0.79 -20.63 -17.83
C TYR A 444 -0.37 -21.56 -17.56
N LYS A 445 -0.27 -22.76 -18.12
CA LYS A 445 -1.17 -23.87 -17.88
C LYS A 445 -0.63 -24.71 -16.75
N TYR A 446 -1.47 -24.99 -15.76
CA TYR A 446 -1.11 -25.80 -14.61
C TYR A 446 -1.80 -27.16 -14.64
N LYS A 447 -1.20 -28.13 -13.94
CA LYS A 447 -1.78 -29.47 -13.78
C LYS A 447 -3.17 -29.40 -13.14
N LYS A 448 -4.14 -30.17 -13.66
CA LYS A 448 -5.53 -30.17 -13.13
C LYS A 448 -5.63 -30.58 -11.65
N SER A 449 -4.74 -31.44 -11.16
CA SER A 449 -4.68 -31.84 -9.74
C SER A 449 -4.27 -30.69 -8.81
N ASP A 450 -3.63 -29.67 -9.36
CA ASP A 450 -3.08 -28.54 -8.62
C ASP A 450 -4.01 -27.31 -8.72
N GLN A 451 -5.21 -27.49 -9.28
CA GLN A 451 -6.28 -26.49 -9.33
C GLN A 451 -7.22 -26.66 -8.14
N MET A 452 -7.66 -25.55 -7.57
CA MET A 452 -8.60 -25.52 -6.45
C MET A 452 -9.86 -24.74 -6.83
N PHE A 453 -11.00 -25.17 -6.30
CA PHE A 453 -12.20 -24.33 -6.25
C PHE A 453 -11.97 -23.20 -5.24
N PHE A 454 -12.43 -22.00 -5.54
CA PHE A 454 -12.31 -20.83 -4.65
C PHE A 454 -10.84 -20.58 -4.22
N PRO A 455 -9.89 -20.43 -5.16
CA PRO A 455 -8.45 -20.42 -4.85
C PRO A 455 -8.03 -19.15 -4.08
N ARG A 456 -7.37 -19.33 -2.93
CA ARG A 456 -6.84 -18.28 -2.04
C ARG A 456 -5.32 -18.28 -1.94
N LEU A 457 -4.71 -19.39 -2.37
CA LEU A 457 -3.29 -19.65 -2.28
C LEU A 457 -2.58 -19.52 -3.63
N GLY A 458 -3.02 -18.62 -4.52
CA GLY A 458 -2.64 -18.62 -5.94
C GLY A 458 -1.41 -17.81 -6.34
N HIS A 459 -0.77 -17.08 -5.41
CA HIS A 459 0.41 -16.26 -5.75
C HIS A 459 1.69 -17.08 -5.81
N MET A 460 2.45 -16.92 -6.91
CA MET A 460 3.57 -17.80 -7.28
C MET A 460 4.96 -17.24 -6.97
N ASP A 461 5.08 -16.01 -6.47
CA ASP A 461 6.38 -15.42 -6.12
C ASP A 461 6.96 -16.05 -4.84
N GLU A 462 8.28 -16.23 -4.79
CA GLU A 462 8.96 -16.96 -3.71
C GLU A 462 8.76 -16.32 -2.33
N ALA A 463 8.73 -14.99 -2.25
CA ALA A 463 8.48 -14.29 -1.01
C ALA A 463 7.08 -14.64 -0.46
N ARG A 464 6.02 -14.54 -1.28
CA ARG A 464 4.66 -14.89 -0.86
C ARG A 464 4.47 -16.38 -0.62
N LYS A 465 5.14 -17.25 -1.38
CA LYS A 465 5.17 -18.71 -1.14
C LYS A 465 5.66 -19.04 0.27
N ALA A 466 6.72 -18.38 0.74
CA ALA A 466 7.21 -18.56 2.10
C ALA A 466 6.19 -18.05 3.14
N GLN A 467 5.54 -16.92 2.86
CA GLN A 467 4.51 -16.37 3.74
C GLN A 467 3.27 -17.27 3.85
N TYR A 468 2.78 -17.83 2.74
CA TYR A 468 1.67 -18.80 2.78
C TYR A 468 2.01 -20.01 3.63
N ARG A 469 3.21 -20.59 3.45
CA ARG A 469 3.65 -21.72 4.27
C ARG A 469 3.68 -21.37 5.75
N ARG A 470 4.16 -20.18 6.10
CA ARG A 470 4.20 -19.71 7.49
C ARG A 470 2.80 -19.54 8.09
N TRP A 471 1.85 -18.98 7.34
CA TRP A 471 0.45 -18.87 7.79
C TRP A 471 -0.23 -20.22 8.02
N LEU A 472 0.11 -21.20 7.18
CA LEU A 472 -0.49 -22.53 7.16
C LEU A 472 0.30 -23.59 7.94
N ASN A 473 1.46 -23.21 8.50
CA ASN A 473 2.43 -24.12 9.11
C ASN A 473 2.78 -25.34 8.22
N LEU A 474 3.00 -25.10 6.92
CA LEU A 474 3.34 -26.13 5.94
C LEU A 474 4.85 -26.34 5.86
N ALA A 475 5.28 -27.61 5.73
CA ALA A 475 6.67 -27.94 5.51
C ALA A 475 7.16 -27.54 4.11
N ASP A 476 8.48 -27.47 3.93
CA ASP A 476 9.08 -27.22 2.62
C ASP A 476 8.72 -28.35 1.63
N GLY A 477 8.29 -27.95 0.42
CA GLY A 477 7.84 -28.89 -0.61
C GLY A 477 6.42 -29.45 -0.43
N GLU A 478 5.77 -29.26 0.73
CA GLU A 478 4.39 -29.69 0.94
C GLU A 478 3.43 -28.92 0.03
N LYS A 479 2.50 -29.65 -0.62
CA LYS A 479 1.45 -29.05 -1.46
C LYS A 479 0.23 -28.74 -0.60
N PRO A 480 -0.32 -27.52 -0.67
CA PRO A 480 -1.54 -27.19 0.06
C PRO A 480 -2.75 -27.94 -0.51
N ASP A 481 -3.73 -28.21 0.33
CA ASP A 481 -5.02 -28.78 -0.05
C ASP A 481 -6.19 -27.78 0.13
N MET A 482 -7.43 -28.24 -0.04
CA MET A 482 -8.62 -27.39 0.13
C MET A 482 -8.83 -26.96 1.60
N THR A 483 -8.36 -27.75 2.56
CA THR A 483 -8.40 -27.40 3.99
C THR A 483 -7.49 -26.22 4.26
N ASN A 484 -6.25 -26.26 3.76
CA ASN A 484 -5.32 -25.14 3.84
C ASN A 484 -5.87 -23.89 3.13
N ASN A 485 -6.51 -24.08 1.98
CA ASN A 485 -7.12 -22.98 1.24
C ASN A 485 -8.22 -22.25 2.04
N LEU A 486 -9.07 -23.01 2.74
CA LEU A 486 -10.11 -22.44 3.62
C LEU A 486 -9.53 -21.91 4.95
N ASP A 487 -8.48 -22.53 5.49
CA ASP A 487 -7.77 -22.04 6.67
C ASP A 487 -7.21 -20.63 6.43
N PHE A 488 -6.53 -20.45 5.29
CA PHE A 488 -6.04 -19.13 4.89
C PHE A 488 -7.16 -18.11 4.68
N PHE A 489 -8.29 -18.52 4.10
CA PHE A 489 -9.44 -17.64 3.94
C PHE A 489 -9.95 -17.12 5.29
N PHE A 490 -10.20 -18.00 6.26
CA PHE A 490 -10.78 -17.59 7.53
C PHE A 490 -9.79 -16.88 8.45
N ARG A 491 -8.54 -17.36 8.55
CA ARG A 491 -7.54 -16.79 9.45
C ARG A 491 -6.93 -15.50 8.91
N TYR A 492 -6.41 -15.53 7.68
CA TYR A 492 -5.80 -14.35 7.09
C TYR A 492 -6.84 -13.39 6.50
N GLN A 493 -7.62 -13.84 5.51
CA GLN A 493 -8.45 -12.89 4.76
C GLN A 493 -9.63 -12.34 5.58
N VAL A 494 -10.31 -13.18 6.36
CA VAL A 494 -11.44 -12.76 7.19
C VAL A 494 -10.98 -12.24 8.56
N GLY A 495 -10.16 -13.00 9.29
CA GLY A 495 -9.63 -12.61 10.61
C GLY A 495 -8.69 -11.42 10.53
N TRP A 496 -7.55 -11.60 9.88
CA TRP A 496 -6.47 -10.61 9.83
C TRP A 496 -6.77 -9.40 8.95
N MET A 497 -7.38 -9.58 7.78
CA MET A 497 -7.58 -8.49 6.81
C MET A 497 -8.93 -7.79 6.93
N TYR A 498 -9.92 -8.34 7.65
CA TYR A 498 -11.19 -7.64 7.87
C TYR A 498 -11.45 -7.36 9.34
N PHE A 499 -11.49 -8.40 10.18
CA PHE A 499 -11.89 -8.22 11.58
C PHE A 499 -10.88 -7.41 12.38
N ARG A 500 -9.58 -7.56 12.14
CA ARG A 500 -8.54 -6.73 12.74
C ARG A 500 -8.80 -5.23 12.49
N TYR A 501 -9.03 -4.84 11.23
CA TYR A 501 -9.34 -3.45 10.88
C TYR A 501 -10.69 -2.98 11.40
N PHE A 502 -11.70 -3.86 11.39
CA PHE A 502 -12.98 -3.54 12.04
C PHE A 502 -12.76 -3.21 13.53
N MET A 503 -11.92 -3.98 14.23
CA MET A 503 -11.58 -3.73 15.62
C MET A 503 -10.68 -2.50 15.82
N TRP A 504 -9.79 -2.17 14.88
CA TRP A 504 -9.07 -0.88 14.92
C TRP A 504 -10.02 0.32 14.98
N ASN A 505 -11.18 0.23 14.30
CA ASN A 505 -12.17 1.32 14.28
C ASN A 505 -13.06 1.36 15.53
N PHE A 506 -13.27 0.23 16.23
CA PHE A 506 -14.30 0.16 17.29
C PHE A 506 -13.85 -0.39 18.65
N ALA A 507 -12.61 -0.87 18.76
CA ALA A 507 -11.96 -1.25 20.01
C ALA A 507 -10.69 -0.45 20.29
N GLY A 508 -9.88 -0.19 19.25
CA GLY A 508 -8.61 0.53 19.34
C GLY A 508 -7.49 -0.17 18.54
N ARG A 509 -6.38 0.53 18.34
CA ARG A 509 -5.23 0.08 17.54
C ARG A 509 -4.01 -0.10 18.44
N GLN A 510 -3.31 -1.23 18.31
CA GLN A 510 -2.16 -1.54 19.18
C GLN A 510 -0.99 -0.58 18.96
N ASN A 511 -0.67 -0.32 17.70
CA ASN A 511 0.38 0.58 17.23
C ASN A 511 0.24 0.79 15.72
N ALA A 512 1.05 1.71 15.20
CA ALA A 512 1.12 2.00 13.78
C ALA A 512 1.80 0.93 12.91
N LYS A 513 2.47 -0.06 13.53
CA LYS A 513 3.34 -0.98 12.81
C LYS A 513 2.54 -1.98 11.97
N GLN A 514 3.00 -2.26 10.75
CA GLN A 514 2.35 -3.25 9.91
C GLN A 514 2.62 -4.66 10.44
N GLY A 515 1.56 -5.44 10.65
CA GLY A 515 1.69 -6.84 11.03
C GLY A 515 1.57 -7.78 9.83
N PHE A 516 2.48 -8.74 9.72
CA PHE A 516 2.54 -9.72 8.63
C PHE A 516 2.05 -11.12 9.01
N TYR A 517 1.81 -11.33 10.31
CA TYR A 517 1.52 -12.64 10.92
C TYR A 517 0.46 -12.49 12.01
N GLU A 518 -0.49 -13.44 12.09
CA GLU A 518 -1.51 -13.46 13.16
C GLU A 518 -0.91 -13.63 14.54
N ASN A 519 0.19 -14.38 14.65
CA ASN A 519 0.81 -14.73 15.93
C ASN A 519 1.96 -13.79 16.30
N ASP A 520 2.07 -12.61 15.68
CA ASP A 520 2.96 -11.56 16.20
C ASP A 520 2.14 -10.68 17.13
N PRO A 521 2.21 -10.89 18.47
CA PRO A 521 1.41 -10.12 19.42
C PRO A 521 1.95 -8.69 19.61
N THR A 522 2.99 -8.28 18.87
CA THR A 522 3.68 -7.00 19.05
C THR A 522 3.34 -5.95 18.00
N LYS A 523 2.77 -6.33 16.83
CA LYS A 523 2.57 -5.43 15.69
C LYS A 523 1.20 -5.57 15.04
N GLY A 524 0.59 -4.43 14.73
CA GLY A 524 -0.58 -4.37 13.87
C GLY A 524 -1.85 -5.01 14.44
N ASN A 525 -1.92 -5.35 15.73
CA ASN A 525 -3.14 -5.88 16.34
C ASN A 525 -4.11 -4.77 16.75
N TRP A 526 -5.29 -5.16 17.22
CA TRP A 526 -6.22 -4.27 17.92
C TRP A 526 -6.05 -4.43 19.44
N VAL A 527 -6.22 -3.33 20.17
CA VAL A 527 -6.15 -3.25 21.64
C VAL A 527 -7.40 -2.54 22.14
N SER A 528 -7.96 -2.99 23.27
CA SER A 528 -9.17 -2.38 23.84
C SER A 528 -8.88 -1.33 24.91
N GLY A 529 -7.76 -1.44 25.63
CA GLY A 529 -7.50 -0.70 26.86
C GLY A 529 -8.01 -1.45 28.12
N ILE A 530 -8.60 -2.63 27.96
CA ILE A 530 -9.08 -3.47 29.07
C ILE A 530 -8.03 -4.56 29.34
N GLY A 531 -7.20 -4.34 30.36
CA GLY A 531 -6.03 -5.18 30.67
C GLY A 531 -6.27 -6.70 30.62
N PRO A 532 -7.31 -7.25 31.29
CA PRO A 532 -7.59 -8.68 31.23
C PRO A 532 -7.96 -9.21 29.83
N LEU A 533 -8.62 -8.40 28.99
CA LEU A 533 -9.00 -8.82 27.63
C LEU A 533 -7.83 -8.73 26.67
N ASP A 534 -7.00 -7.70 26.82
CA ASP A 534 -5.84 -7.49 25.96
C ASP A 534 -4.73 -8.47 26.30
N GLY A 535 -4.49 -8.76 27.59
CA GLY A 535 -3.48 -9.72 28.04
C GLY A 535 -3.77 -11.19 27.69
N MET A 536 -4.98 -11.52 27.22
CA MET A 536 -5.30 -12.86 26.69
C MET A 536 -4.81 -13.09 25.25
N ARG A 537 -4.51 -12.02 24.51
CA ARG A 537 -4.20 -12.07 23.07
C ARG A 537 -2.88 -11.39 22.73
N LEU A 538 -2.52 -10.36 23.49
CA LEU A 538 -1.33 -9.55 23.29
C LEU A 538 -0.35 -9.80 24.41
N ILE A 539 0.83 -9.22 24.24
CA ILE A 539 1.83 -9.08 25.30
C ILE A 539 1.23 -8.40 26.54
N PRO A 540 1.74 -8.62 27.76
CA PRO A 540 1.24 -7.94 28.95
C PRO A 540 1.18 -6.41 28.78
N GLN A 541 0.00 -5.85 28.99
CA GLN A 541 -0.22 -4.41 28.78
C GLN A 541 0.14 -3.56 30.02
N SER A 542 0.47 -4.19 31.15
CA SER A 542 0.98 -3.53 32.34
C SER A 542 2.47 -3.26 32.23
N ASN A 543 2.93 -2.11 32.70
CA ASN A 543 4.34 -1.70 32.70
C ASN A 543 4.98 -1.70 31.31
N LEU A 544 4.20 -1.44 30.25
CA LEU A 544 4.75 -1.30 28.91
C LEU A 544 5.84 -0.20 28.88
N PRO A 545 6.93 -0.40 28.12
CA PRO A 545 7.94 0.63 27.93
C PRO A 545 7.32 1.93 27.41
N GLU A 546 7.90 3.07 27.77
CA GLU A 546 7.45 4.41 27.37
C GLU A 546 7.30 4.50 25.84
N SER A 547 8.27 3.96 25.10
CA SER A 547 8.26 3.93 23.63
C SER A 547 7.07 3.18 23.01
N ARG A 548 6.38 2.32 23.78
CA ARG A 548 5.21 1.54 23.34
C ARG A 548 3.92 2.08 23.93
N SER A 549 3.96 2.61 25.16
CA SER A 549 2.77 3.16 25.83
C SER A 549 2.42 4.56 25.34
N GLN A 550 3.43 5.34 24.90
CA GLN A 550 3.30 6.68 24.30
C GLN A 550 3.41 6.65 22.76
N ASP A 551 3.35 5.46 22.13
CA ASP A 551 3.29 5.37 20.66
C ASP A 551 2.01 6.06 20.19
N LYS A 552 2.14 7.12 19.39
CA LYS A 552 0.99 7.91 18.90
C LYS A 552 -0.01 7.06 18.11
N GLY A 553 0.44 5.99 17.46
CA GLY A 553 -0.44 5.06 16.74
C GLY A 553 -1.18 4.05 17.65
N ARG A 554 -1.06 4.17 18.98
CA ARG A 554 -1.74 3.32 19.96
C ARG A 554 -3.00 4.02 20.48
N ASN A 555 -4.15 3.45 20.16
CA ASN A 555 -5.47 4.04 20.44
C ASN A 555 -6.33 3.04 21.24
N THR A 556 -7.04 3.48 22.28
CA THR A 556 -7.85 2.64 23.17
C THR A 556 -9.28 3.19 23.37
N TYR A 557 -10.30 2.45 22.90
CA TYR A 557 -11.70 2.91 22.99
C TYR A 557 -12.53 2.20 24.07
N TYR A 558 -11.93 1.29 24.84
CA TYR A 558 -12.58 0.49 25.89
C TYR A 558 -13.83 -0.27 25.41
N LEU A 559 -13.84 -0.65 24.13
CA LEU A 559 -14.96 -1.27 23.42
C LEU A 559 -16.26 -0.44 23.40
N LEU A 560 -16.25 0.84 23.82
CA LEU A 560 -17.47 1.65 23.89
C LEU A 560 -18.16 1.77 22.51
N PRO A 561 -17.45 2.10 21.40
CA PRO A 561 -18.07 2.14 20.08
C PRO A 561 -18.66 0.79 19.66
N LEU A 562 -17.93 -0.30 19.92
CA LEU A 562 -18.39 -1.66 19.62
C LEU A 562 -19.67 -2.01 20.38
N ILE A 563 -19.69 -1.79 21.70
CA ILE A 563 -20.84 -2.11 22.57
C ILE A 563 -22.07 -1.32 22.15
N PHE A 564 -21.94 -0.01 21.93
CA PHE A 564 -23.07 0.80 21.48
C PHE A 564 -23.54 0.39 20.07
N GLY A 565 -22.62 0.08 19.15
CA GLY A 565 -22.96 -0.46 17.85
C GLY A 565 -23.78 -1.75 17.94
N LEU A 566 -23.41 -2.68 18.83
CA LEU A 566 -24.17 -3.90 19.09
C LEU A 566 -25.55 -3.63 19.72
N ILE A 567 -25.65 -2.70 20.68
CA ILE A 567 -26.93 -2.29 21.28
C ILE A 567 -27.87 -1.73 20.20
N GLY A 568 -27.37 -0.83 19.35
CA GLY A 568 -28.17 -0.24 18.27
C GLY A 568 -28.53 -1.23 17.18
N LEU A 569 -27.64 -2.18 16.84
CA LEU A 569 -27.95 -3.29 15.93
C LEU A 569 -29.10 -4.15 16.48
N VAL A 570 -29.00 -4.58 17.74
CA VAL A 570 -30.04 -5.40 18.38
C VAL A 570 -31.37 -4.64 18.46
N PHE A 571 -31.34 -3.34 18.79
CA PHE A 571 -32.52 -2.50 18.76
C PHE A 571 -33.14 -2.42 17.35
N HIS A 572 -32.30 -2.22 16.33
CA HIS A 572 -32.75 -2.14 14.94
C HIS A 572 -33.39 -3.45 14.49
N ILE A 573 -32.79 -4.61 14.80
CA ILE A 573 -33.35 -5.94 14.49
C ILE A 573 -34.71 -6.13 15.16
N ARG A 574 -34.85 -5.75 16.44
CA ARG A 574 -36.11 -5.92 17.19
C ARG A 574 -37.22 -5.01 16.70
N ARG A 575 -36.90 -3.79 16.29
CA ARG A 575 -37.89 -2.79 15.87
C ARG A 575 -38.23 -2.85 14.38
N ARG A 576 -37.24 -3.11 13.53
CA ARG A 576 -37.33 -3.04 12.06
C ARG A 576 -36.46 -4.13 11.42
N PRO A 577 -36.78 -5.42 11.58
CA PRO A 577 -35.93 -6.52 11.11
C PRO A 577 -35.64 -6.48 9.60
N GLN A 578 -36.59 -6.01 8.79
CA GLN A 578 -36.42 -5.85 7.34
C GLN A 578 -35.37 -4.79 6.98
N ASP A 579 -35.39 -3.64 7.66
CA ASP A 579 -34.45 -2.54 7.43
C ASP A 579 -33.06 -2.92 7.97
N ALA A 580 -33.03 -3.58 9.14
CA ALA A 580 -31.81 -4.11 9.75
C ALA A 580 -31.13 -5.15 8.84
N LEU A 581 -31.90 -6.03 8.21
CA LEU A 581 -31.37 -7.01 7.27
C LEU A 581 -30.82 -6.35 6.00
N ALA A 582 -31.53 -5.38 5.42
CA ALA A 582 -31.02 -4.64 4.27
C ALA A 582 -29.68 -3.96 4.61
N LEU A 583 -29.61 -3.26 5.74
CA LEU A 583 -28.38 -2.61 6.21
C LEU A 583 -27.27 -3.62 6.55
N GLY A 584 -27.63 -4.79 7.10
CA GLY A 584 -26.69 -5.89 7.34
C GLY A 584 -26.10 -6.46 6.05
N ILE A 585 -26.89 -6.56 4.99
CA ILE A 585 -26.40 -6.95 3.67
C ILE A 585 -25.46 -5.90 3.10
N LEU A 586 -25.76 -4.60 3.26
CA LEU A 586 -24.84 -3.54 2.89
C LEU A 586 -23.51 -3.67 3.64
N PHE A 587 -23.55 -3.87 4.96
CA PHE A 587 -22.38 -4.09 5.82
C PHE A 587 -21.50 -5.24 5.31
N LEU A 588 -22.10 -6.38 4.95
CA LEU A 588 -21.36 -7.54 4.47
C LEU A 588 -20.82 -7.39 3.05
N VAL A 589 -21.60 -6.79 2.14
CA VAL A 589 -21.19 -6.59 0.75
C VAL A 589 -20.06 -5.56 0.67
N THR A 590 -20.09 -4.53 1.52
CA THR A 590 -19.04 -3.51 1.60
C THR A 590 -17.90 -3.86 2.56
N GLY A 591 -17.90 -5.08 3.10
CA GLY A 591 -16.87 -5.63 3.98
C GLY A 591 -16.38 -6.97 3.47
N LEU A 592 -16.92 -8.07 4.00
CA LEU A 592 -16.50 -9.44 3.67
C LEU A 592 -16.56 -9.79 2.18
N ALA A 593 -17.52 -9.28 1.40
CA ALA A 593 -17.54 -9.57 -0.03
C ALA A 593 -16.38 -8.91 -0.79
N ILE A 594 -15.88 -7.76 -0.32
CA ILE A 594 -14.67 -7.12 -0.88
C ILE A 594 -13.44 -7.99 -0.60
N ILE A 595 -13.34 -8.60 0.58
CA ILE A 595 -12.27 -9.57 0.89
C ILE A 595 -12.29 -10.75 -0.07
N VAL A 596 -13.47 -11.35 -0.28
CA VAL A 596 -13.65 -12.46 -1.23
C VAL A 596 -13.24 -12.06 -2.64
N PHE A 597 -13.63 -10.87 -3.08
CA PHE A 597 -13.38 -10.35 -4.43
C PHE A 597 -11.93 -9.90 -4.65
N SER A 598 -11.33 -9.22 -3.69
CA SER A 598 -9.95 -8.72 -3.77
C SER A 598 -8.92 -9.85 -3.69
N ASN A 599 -9.29 -10.96 -3.03
CA ASN A 599 -8.48 -12.15 -2.84
C ASN A 599 -7.05 -11.80 -2.40
N GLN A 600 -6.94 -11.01 -1.33
CA GLN A 600 -5.68 -10.43 -0.89
C GLN A 600 -4.66 -11.52 -0.52
N PRO A 601 -3.43 -11.50 -1.09
CA PRO A 601 -2.33 -12.35 -0.66
C PRO A 601 -1.73 -11.93 0.69
N PRO A 602 -0.89 -12.78 1.31
CA PRO A 602 -0.10 -12.38 2.48
C PRO A 602 0.94 -11.33 2.08
N SER A 603 1.31 -10.47 3.04
CA SER A 603 2.35 -9.45 2.89
C SER A 603 2.04 -8.40 1.81
N GLU A 604 0.98 -7.62 2.04
CA GLU A 604 0.71 -6.41 1.27
C GLU A 604 1.76 -5.31 1.57
N PRO A 605 2.08 -4.41 0.62
CA PRO A 605 3.10 -3.37 0.83
C PRO A 605 2.75 -2.33 1.91
N ARG A 606 1.47 -2.22 2.26
CA ARG A 606 0.93 -1.36 3.33
C ARG A 606 -0.41 -1.91 3.80
N GLU A 607 -0.91 -1.37 4.92
CA GLU A 607 -2.27 -1.67 5.41
C GLU A 607 -3.35 -1.19 4.40
N ARG A 608 -4.45 -1.95 4.27
CA ARG A 608 -5.50 -1.75 3.24
C ARG A 608 -6.92 -1.60 3.81
N ASP A 609 -7.05 -1.09 5.01
CA ASP A 609 -8.32 -0.87 5.70
C ASP A 609 -9.28 0.10 4.98
N TYR A 610 -8.73 1.08 4.24
CA TYR A 610 -9.49 2.08 3.47
C TYR A 610 -10.48 1.49 2.44
N VAL A 611 -10.27 0.27 1.93
CA VAL A 611 -11.23 -0.35 0.99
C VAL A 611 -12.49 -0.88 1.67
N LEU A 612 -12.48 -0.99 3.01
CA LEU A 612 -13.54 -1.61 3.82
C LEU A 612 -14.40 -0.59 4.56
N VAL A 613 -14.11 0.71 4.39
CA VAL A 613 -14.79 1.82 5.09
C VAL A 613 -16.31 1.82 4.93
N GLY A 614 -16.82 1.23 3.84
CA GLY A 614 -18.25 1.01 3.61
C GLY A 614 -18.94 0.27 4.76
N SER A 615 -18.31 -0.78 5.25
CA SER A 615 -18.80 -1.54 6.39
C SER A 615 -18.65 -0.75 7.70
N PHE A 616 -17.59 0.06 7.85
CA PHE A 616 -17.31 0.81 9.08
C PHE A 616 -18.29 1.95 9.30
N PHE A 617 -18.56 2.80 8.29
CA PHE A 617 -19.58 3.85 8.44
C PHE A 617 -21.00 3.27 8.54
N THR A 618 -21.23 2.07 8.00
CA THR A 618 -22.50 1.35 8.19
C THR A 618 -22.66 0.95 9.67
N PHE A 619 -21.60 0.44 10.29
CA PHE A 619 -21.59 0.15 11.73
C PHE A 619 -21.77 1.41 12.59
N CYS A 620 -21.20 2.55 12.19
CA CYS A 620 -21.43 3.83 12.85
C CYS A 620 -22.92 4.24 12.90
N MET A 621 -23.73 3.87 11.89
CA MET A 621 -25.18 4.07 11.96
C MET A 621 -25.80 3.30 13.11
N TRP A 622 -25.36 2.06 13.36
CA TRP A 622 -25.83 1.28 14.51
C TRP A 622 -25.35 1.88 15.83
N ILE A 623 -24.13 2.43 15.92
CA ILE A 623 -23.70 3.19 17.11
C ILE A 623 -24.70 4.32 17.40
N GLY A 624 -25.08 5.08 16.36
CA GLY A 624 -26.12 6.11 16.49
C GLY A 624 -27.47 5.58 16.95
N LEU A 625 -27.90 4.41 16.45
CA LEU A 625 -29.16 3.78 16.86
C LEU A 625 -29.18 3.30 18.33
N ALA A 626 -28.05 3.28 19.03
CA ALA A 626 -28.03 3.04 20.48
C ALA A 626 -28.73 4.16 21.26
N VAL A 627 -28.72 5.40 20.77
CA VAL A 627 -29.38 6.55 21.41
C VAL A 627 -30.90 6.30 21.57
N PRO A 628 -31.67 6.04 20.49
CA PRO A 628 -33.09 5.73 20.62
C PRO A 628 -33.35 4.40 21.34
N ALA A 629 -32.41 3.45 21.30
CA ALA A 629 -32.52 2.20 22.05
C ALA A 629 -32.57 2.47 23.56
N ILE A 630 -31.55 3.14 24.09
CA ILE A 630 -31.43 3.48 25.52
C ILE A 630 -32.55 4.45 25.93
N TYR A 631 -32.84 5.45 25.10
CA TYR A 631 -33.97 6.37 25.34
C TYR A 631 -35.29 5.61 25.51
N SER A 632 -35.56 4.59 24.69
CA SER A 632 -36.82 3.83 24.78
C SER A 632 -36.98 3.10 26.11
N GLU A 633 -35.89 2.59 26.68
CA GLU A 633 -35.88 1.97 28.01
C GLU A 633 -35.97 3.00 29.13
N LEU A 634 -35.22 4.11 29.04
CA LEU A 634 -35.28 5.18 30.04
C LEU A 634 -36.67 5.83 30.10
N LYS A 635 -37.30 6.06 28.95
CA LYS A 635 -38.68 6.56 28.88
C LYS A 635 -39.66 5.61 29.56
N ARG A 636 -39.47 4.30 29.40
CA ARG A 636 -40.29 3.26 30.03
C ARG A 636 -40.14 3.24 31.55
N VAL A 637 -38.93 3.43 32.06
CA VAL A 637 -38.62 3.35 33.50
C VAL A 637 -38.88 4.67 34.23
N MET A 638 -38.49 5.80 33.65
CA MET A 638 -38.46 7.11 34.33
C MET A 638 -39.67 8.01 34.01
N GLY A 639 -40.45 7.70 32.97
CA GLY A 639 -41.60 8.51 32.53
C GLY A 639 -41.26 9.91 31.95
N GLN A 640 -40.03 10.42 32.12
CA GLN A 640 -39.59 11.72 31.60
C GLN A 640 -38.90 11.60 30.22
N GLY A 641 -39.67 11.88 29.15
CA GLY A 641 -39.18 11.72 27.78
C GLY A 641 -37.98 12.60 27.39
N GLN A 642 -37.94 13.87 27.80
CA GLN A 642 -36.84 14.76 27.40
C GLN A 642 -35.54 14.44 28.16
N ALA A 643 -35.62 14.26 29.48
CA ALA A 643 -34.46 13.93 30.32
C ALA A 643 -33.86 12.57 29.91
N GLY A 644 -34.69 11.56 29.67
CA GLY A 644 -34.23 10.25 29.20
C GLY A 644 -33.49 10.32 27.85
N ALA A 645 -33.97 11.14 26.91
CA ALA A 645 -33.27 11.33 25.63
C ALA A 645 -31.92 12.05 25.80
N ALA A 646 -31.84 13.05 26.68
CA ALA A 646 -30.60 13.75 26.98
C ALA A 646 -29.56 12.83 27.62
N VAL A 647 -29.96 12.01 28.60
CA VAL A 647 -29.09 11.02 29.25
C VAL A 647 -28.61 9.97 28.24
N ALA A 648 -29.50 9.45 27.39
CA ALA A 648 -29.12 8.50 26.35
C ALA A 648 -28.09 9.09 25.39
N LEU A 649 -28.29 10.34 24.93
CA LEU A 649 -27.31 11.02 24.07
C LEU A 649 -25.97 11.24 24.79
N ALA A 650 -25.99 11.74 26.03
CA ALA A 650 -24.79 11.99 26.81
C ALA A 650 -23.98 10.69 27.06
N LEU A 651 -24.65 9.55 27.22
CA LEU A 651 -23.99 8.26 27.38
C LEU A 651 -23.34 7.78 26.09
N VAL A 652 -24.06 7.81 24.96
CA VAL A 652 -23.57 7.21 23.71
C VAL A 652 -22.56 8.13 22.99
N VAL A 653 -22.64 9.45 23.17
CA VAL A 653 -21.68 10.39 22.57
C VAL A 653 -20.26 10.20 23.14
N THR A 654 -20.08 9.47 24.24
CA THR A 654 -18.75 9.10 24.75
C THR A 654 -17.95 8.29 23.73
N ALA A 655 -18.59 7.44 22.91
CA ALA A 655 -17.92 6.67 21.86
C ALA A 655 -17.23 7.54 20.79
N PRO A 656 -17.92 8.46 20.09
CA PRO A 656 -17.23 9.34 19.15
C PRO A 656 -16.27 10.32 19.82
N ILE A 657 -16.51 10.73 21.07
CA ILE A 657 -15.58 11.59 21.81
C ILE A 657 -14.24 10.88 22.03
N ILE A 658 -14.24 9.65 22.56
CA ILE A 658 -12.99 8.91 22.77
C ILE A 658 -12.28 8.59 21.46
N MET A 659 -13.03 8.21 20.41
CA MET A 659 -12.46 8.01 19.07
C MET A 659 -11.79 9.29 18.54
N GLY A 660 -12.35 10.47 18.79
CA GLY A 660 -11.77 11.73 18.35
C GLY A 660 -10.53 12.14 19.12
N PHE A 661 -10.49 11.89 20.44
CA PHE A 661 -9.31 12.20 21.27
C PHE A 661 -8.14 11.27 20.97
N GLU A 662 -8.39 9.96 20.92
CA GLU A 662 -7.33 8.95 20.72
C GLU A 662 -6.77 8.95 19.29
N ASN A 663 -7.50 9.47 18.29
CA ASN A 663 -7.03 9.47 16.89
C ASN A 663 -6.48 10.82 16.41
N TRP A 664 -6.42 11.86 17.26
CA TRP A 664 -6.10 13.21 16.78
C TRP A 664 -4.63 13.37 16.39
N ASP A 665 -3.72 12.83 17.19
CA ASP A 665 -2.27 12.98 17.05
C ASP A 665 -1.65 12.07 15.98
N ASP A 666 -2.24 10.90 15.71
CA ASP A 666 -1.81 9.99 14.64
C ASP A 666 -2.47 10.24 13.27
N HIS A 667 -3.63 10.91 13.22
CA HIS A 667 -4.28 11.26 11.93
C HIS A 667 -4.01 12.70 11.47
N SER A 668 -3.44 13.54 12.32
CA SER A 668 -3.07 14.91 11.93
C SER A 668 -1.81 14.93 11.06
N ARG A 669 -1.97 15.33 9.80
CA ARG A 669 -0.86 15.53 8.83
C ARG A 669 -0.58 16.99 8.52
N ALA A 670 -1.16 17.92 9.28
CA ALA A 670 -1.14 19.37 9.02
C ALA A 670 0.26 19.99 8.87
N LYS A 671 1.28 19.33 9.40
CA LYS A 671 2.68 19.79 9.45
C LYS A 671 3.63 18.90 8.65
N HIS A 672 3.10 17.93 7.92
CA HIS A 672 3.88 16.90 7.26
C HIS A 672 4.20 17.31 5.81
N THR A 673 5.49 17.39 5.45
CA THR A 673 5.96 17.69 4.08
C THR A 673 6.89 16.62 3.52
N GLY A 674 6.98 15.47 4.21
CA GLY A 674 8.02 14.45 3.98
C GLY A 674 8.11 13.92 2.55
N ALA A 675 6.99 13.63 1.88
CA ALA A 675 7.01 13.08 0.53
C ALA A 675 7.53 14.12 -0.50
N ARG A 676 7.12 15.38 -0.36
CA ARG A 676 7.55 16.50 -1.22
C ARG A 676 9.03 16.84 -1.01
N ASP A 677 9.50 16.84 0.23
CA ASP A 677 10.90 17.12 0.55
C ASP A 677 11.82 15.98 0.12
N TYR A 678 11.40 14.72 0.31
CA TYR A 678 12.09 13.55 -0.22
C TYR A 678 12.24 13.62 -1.75
N ALA A 679 11.17 13.98 -2.47
CA ALA A 679 11.22 14.17 -3.92
C ALA A 679 12.16 15.29 -4.35
N THR A 680 12.12 16.42 -3.64
CA THR A 680 12.98 17.58 -3.89
C THR A 680 14.44 17.22 -3.67
N ASN A 681 14.75 16.50 -2.60
CA ASN A 681 16.11 16.06 -2.28
C ASN A 681 16.68 15.17 -3.41
N PHE A 682 15.88 14.27 -4.01
CA PHE A 682 16.31 13.49 -5.19
C PHE A 682 16.59 14.37 -6.39
N LEU A 683 15.67 15.27 -6.73
CA LEU A 683 15.81 16.13 -7.90
C LEU A 683 17.02 17.06 -7.77
N MET A 684 17.25 17.63 -6.58
CA MET A 684 18.40 18.49 -6.29
C MET A 684 19.73 17.74 -6.27
N SER A 685 19.70 16.42 -6.10
CA SER A 685 20.87 15.54 -6.17
C SER A 685 21.40 15.40 -7.59
N CYS A 686 20.56 15.57 -8.61
CA CYS A 686 20.95 15.42 -10.01
C CYS A 686 21.60 16.69 -10.59
N ALA A 687 22.64 16.52 -11.41
CA ALA A 687 23.15 17.59 -12.27
C ALA A 687 22.08 18.12 -13.27
N PRO A 688 22.26 19.32 -13.85
CA PRO A 688 21.34 19.85 -14.87
C PRO A 688 21.16 18.92 -16.07
N ASN A 689 19.95 18.90 -16.67
CA ASN A 689 19.59 18.11 -17.85
C ASN A 689 19.74 16.58 -17.68
N ALA A 690 19.79 16.10 -16.43
CA ALA A 690 19.99 14.70 -16.10
C ALA A 690 18.80 13.80 -16.53
N VAL A 691 19.07 12.51 -16.61
CA VAL A 691 18.07 11.44 -16.61
C VAL A 691 18.24 10.66 -15.30
N ILE A 692 17.18 10.47 -14.52
CA ILE A 692 17.19 9.65 -13.31
C ILE A 692 16.23 8.47 -13.47
N PHE A 693 16.74 7.26 -13.23
CA PHE A 693 15.93 6.06 -13.15
C PHE A 693 15.43 5.83 -11.72
N THR A 694 14.12 5.78 -11.52
CA THR A 694 13.45 5.52 -10.23
C THR A 694 12.86 4.11 -10.18
N TYR A 695 12.51 3.62 -8.99
CA TYR A 695 11.92 2.29 -8.83
C TYR A 695 10.61 2.31 -8.04
N GLY A 696 9.49 2.12 -8.74
CA GLY A 696 8.17 2.04 -8.11
C GLY A 696 7.56 3.39 -7.78
N ASP A 697 6.42 3.31 -7.08
CA ASP A 697 5.45 4.40 -6.95
C ASP A 697 5.91 5.47 -5.94
N ASN A 698 6.46 5.03 -4.80
CA ASN A 698 6.92 5.91 -3.71
C ASN A 698 8.14 6.77 -4.06
N ASP A 699 8.87 6.43 -5.12
CA ASP A 699 9.87 7.34 -5.70
C ASP A 699 9.23 8.20 -6.79
N THR A 700 8.53 7.58 -7.74
CA THR A 700 8.16 8.23 -9.01
C THR A 700 7.06 9.27 -8.83
N TYR A 701 6.00 8.96 -8.09
CA TYR A 701 4.84 9.84 -8.00
C TYR A 701 5.10 11.12 -7.21
N PRO A 702 5.86 11.11 -6.09
CA PRO A 702 6.31 12.35 -5.45
C PRO A 702 7.21 13.20 -6.36
N LEU A 703 8.10 12.58 -7.15
CA LEU A 703 8.95 13.29 -8.11
C LEU A 703 8.13 13.96 -9.22
N TRP A 704 7.15 13.26 -9.78
CA TRP A 704 6.22 13.84 -10.75
C TRP A 704 5.41 14.98 -10.14
N TYR A 705 4.94 14.86 -8.90
CA TYR A 705 4.29 15.95 -8.18
C TYR A 705 5.19 17.20 -8.09
N ALA A 706 6.43 17.03 -7.63
CA ALA A 706 7.38 18.13 -7.50
C ALA A 706 7.63 18.84 -8.84
N GLN A 707 7.69 18.09 -9.95
CA GLN A 707 7.91 18.63 -11.29
C GLN A 707 6.65 19.26 -11.90
N GLU A 708 5.54 18.53 -11.91
CA GLU A 708 4.33 18.91 -12.64
C GLU A 708 3.53 20.00 -11.93
N VAL A 709 3.59 20.07 -10.60
CA VAL A 709 2.81 21.01 -9.78
C VAL A 709 3.68 22.16 -9.27
N GLU A 710 4.77 21.85 -8.59
CA GLU A 710 5.65 22.87 -7.97
C GLU A 710 6.75 23.40 -8.92
N GLY A 711 6.95 22.78 -10.08
CA GLY A 711 7.93 23.24 -11.08
C GLY A 711 9.39 23.02 -10.68
N ILE A 712 9.65 22.07 -9.78
CA ILE A 712 10.99 21.81 -9.24
C ILE A 712 11.78 20.96 -10.26
N ARG A 713 12.92 21.47 -10.74
CA ARG A 713 13.87 20.72 -11.59
C ARG A 713 13.21 20.03 -12.77
N THR A 714 12.39 20.78 -13.52
CA THR A 714 11.72 20.34 -14.75
C THR A 714 12.67 19.98 -15.90
N ASP A 715 13.97 20.29 -15.75
CA ASP A 715 15.05 19.88 -16.65
C ASP A 715 15.44 18.40 -16.51
N VAL A 716 15.24 17.81 -15.32
CA VAL A 716 15.58 16.40 -15.03
C VAL A 716 14.50 15.48 -15.58
N ARG A 717 14.91 14.43 -16.31
CA ARG A 717 13.98 13.40 -16.81
C ARG A 717 13.84 12.28 -15.79
N VAL A 718 12.65 12.11 -15.23
CA VAL A 718 12.31 10.97 -14.36
C VAL A 718 11.86 9.78 -15.20
N VAL A 719 12.53 8.63 -15.03
CA VAL A 719 12.25 7.38 -15.75
C VAL A 719 11.95 6.25 -14.77
N ASN A 720 10.70 5.82 -14.69
CA ASN A 720 10.29 4.72 -13.82
C ASN A 720 10.66 3.37 -14.44
N PHE A 721 11.52 2.62 -13.76
CA PHE A 721 12.00 1.32 -14.23
C PHE A 721 10.88 0.29 -14.39
N SER A 722 9.88 0.31 -13.50
CA SER A 722 8.73 -0.61 -13.57
C SER A 722 7.89 -0.39 -14.83
N LEU A 723 7.92 0.82 -15.40
CA LEU A 723 7.22 1.15 -16.64
C LEU A 723 8.10 0.95 -17.89
N LEU A 724 9.43 0.83 -17.76
CA LEU A 724 10.32 0.53 -18.90
C LEU A 724 10.10 -0.85 -19.52
N ALA A 725 9.29 -1.71 -18.88
CA ALA A 725 8.93 -3.01 -19.42
C ALA A 725 7.84 -2.94 -20.51
N VAL A 726 7.20 -1.78 -20.71
CA VAL A 726 6.07 -1.61 -21.64
C VAL A 726 6.38 -0.58 -22.73
N ASP A 727 5.95 -0.90 -23.95
CA ASP A 727 6.29 -0.20 -25.19
C ASP A 727 5.80 1.25 -25.24
N TRP A 728 4.58 1.52 -24.73
CA TRP A 728 4.02 2.86 -24.71
C TRP A 728 4.85 3.83 -23.87
N TYR A 729 5.46 3.37 -22.78
CA TYR A 729 6.28 4.21 -21.91
C TYR A 729 7.63 4.50 -22.56
N ILE A 730 8.27 3.47 -23.16
CA ILE A 730 9.51 3.64 -23.95
C ILE A 730 9.30 4.66 -25.08
N ASP A 731 8.17 4.57 -25.80
CA ASP A 731 7.81 5.53 -26.85
C ASP A 731 7.60 6.95 -26.27
N GLN A 732 6.99 7.05 -25.09
CA GLN A 732 6.77 8.31 -24.39
C GLN A 732 8.07 9.08 -24.14
N LEU A 733 9.15 8.38 -23.77
CA LEU A 733 10.45 8.98 -23.45
C LEU A 733 11.11 9.70 -24.63
N ARG A 734 10.70 9.39 -25.88
CA ARG A 734 11.20 10.01 -27.11
C ARG A 734 10.63 11.40 -27.38
N ARG A 735 9.80 11.91 -26.46
CA ARG A 735 9.22 13.25 -26.54
C ARG A 735 9.90 14.17 -25.53
N THR A 736 10.02 15.44 -25.88
CA THR A 736 10.31 16.49 -24.90
C THR A 736 9.20 16.50 -23.85
N MET A 737 9.58 16.54 -22.58
CA MET A 737 8.68 16.65 -21.43
C MET A 737 9.20 17.77 -20.55
N ASN A 738 8.33 18.74 -20.26
CA ASN A 738 8.71 19.99 -19.60
C ASN A 738 9.92 20.63 -20.30
N GLU A 739 10.98 20.95 -19.56
CA GLU A 739 12.24 21.51 -20.09
C GLU A 739 13.22 20.41 -20.52
N SER A 740 12.92 19.14 -20.23
CA SER A 740 13.80 18.01 -20.49
C SER A 740 13.68 17.53 -21.94
N PRO A 741 14.77 17.56 -22.74
CA PRO A 741 14.78 17.08 -24.12
C PRO A 741 14.37 15.61 -24.24
N ALA A 742 13.90 15.23 -25.43
CA ALA A 742 13.65 13.84 -25.81
C ALA A 742 14.85 12.93 -25.52
N ILE A 743 14.58 11.70 -25.06
CA ILE A 743 15.61 10.67 -24.91
C ILE A 743 15.92 10.06 -26.27
N ALA A 744 17.17 10.13 -26.70
CA ALA A 744 17.65 9.47 -27.90
C ALA A 744 17.82 7.96 -27.66
N MET A 745 17.36 7.16 -28.61
CA MET A 745 17.40 5.70 -28.57
C MET A 745 17.59 5.16 -29.99
N THR A 746 18.38 4.10 -30.13
CA THR A 746 18.73 3.48 -31.42
C THR A 746 17.69 2.48 -31.91
N ILE A 747 17.03 1.75 -31.01
CA ILE A 747 15.96 0.82 -31.39
C ILE A 747 14.72 1.61 -31.78
N SER A 748 14.02 1.23 -32.85
CA SER A 748 12.81 1.95 -33.29
C SER A 748 11.60 1.64 -32.40
N PRO A 749 10.59 2.53 -32.29
CA PRO A 749 9.36 2.24 -31.56
C PRO A 749 8.65 0.95 -32.03
N ALA A 750 8.68 0.68 -33.34
CA ALA A 750 8.10 -0.53 -33.91
C ALA A 750 8.78 -1.82 -33.40
N ALA A 751 10.08 -1.77 -33.10
CA ALA A 751 10.82 -2.91 -32.60
C ALA A 751 10.52 -3.25 -31.13
N TYR A 752 9.99 -2.31 -30.33
CA TYR A 752 9.57 -2.57 -28.95
C TYR A 752 8.10 -2.98 -28.80
N ARG A 753 7.30 -2.85 -29.87
CA ARG A 753 5.84 -2.92 -29.83
C ARG A 753 5.31 -4.25 -29.27
N GLY A 754 4.33 -4.17 -28.38
CA GLY A 754 3.62 -5.34 -27.85
C GLY A 754 4.55 -6.33 -27.14
N THR A 755 4.54 -7.60 -27.52
CA THR A 755 5.41 -8.64 -26.92
C THR A 755 6.82 -8.70 -27.51
N ALA A 756 7.12 -7.88 -28.52
CA ALA A 756 8.44 -7.86 -29.15
C ALA A 756 9.52 -7.52 -28.10
N ARG A 757 10.57 -8.34 -28.03
CA ARG A 757 11.73 -8.16 -27.14
C ARG A 757 11.38 -8.12 -25.65
N ASN A 758 10.27 -8.75 -25.24
CA ASN A 758 9.96 -8.91 -23.81
C ASN A 758 11.09 -9.62 -23.05
N ALA A 759 11.66 -10.65 -23.65
CA ALA A 759 12.87 -11.33 -23.20
C ALA A 759 13.65 -11.84 -24.41
N LEU A 760 14.96 -11.58 -24.43
CA LEU A 760 15.87 -12.08 -25.47
C LEU A 760 16.93 -13.01 -24.86
N PRO A 761 17.25 -14.15 -25.49
CA PRO A 761 18.30 -15.03 -25.01
C PRO A 761 19.69 -14.41 -25.19
N ILE A 762 20.61 -14.76 -24.29
CA ILE A 762 22.03 -14.43 -24.39
C ILE A 762 22.79 -15.65 -24.91
N GLN A 763 23.53 -15.45 -26.00
CA GLN A 763 24.45 -16.44 -26.56
C GLN A 763 25.88 -16.00 -26.24
N ALA A 764 26.43 -16.51 -25.13
CA ALA A 764 27.75 -16.11 -24.64
C ALA A 764 28.87 -16.59 -25.57
N SER A 765 29.27 -15.75 -26.53
CA SER A 765 30.43 -16.01 -27.39
C SER A 765 31.77 -15.71 -26.72
N GLY A 766 31.77 -15.05 -25.55
CA GLY A 766 32.98 -14.58 -24.87
C GLY A 766 33.66 -13.37 -25.53
N ARG A 767 33.20 -12.95 -26.72
CA ARG A 767 33.82 -11.85 -27.49
C ARG A 767 33.25 -10.50 -27.04
N PRO A 768 34.08 -9.52 -26.67
CA PRO A 768 33.60 -8.18 -26.33
C PRO A 768 32.85 -7.52 -27.49
N MET A 769 31.72 -6.87 -27.21
CA MET A 769 30.95 -6.09 -28.18
C MET A 769 30.70 -4.68 -27.66
N ASN A 770 30.75 -3.68 -28.56
CA ASN A 770 30.36 -2.32 -28.22
C ASN A 770 28.88 -2.28 -27.82
N LEU A 771 28.52 -1.59 -26.73
CA LEU A 771 27.15 -1.51 -26.23
C LEU A 771 26.15 -1.02 -27.29
N VAL A 772 26.48 0.01 -28.07
CA VAL A 772 25.56 0.56 -29.08
C VAL A 772 25.33 -0.43 -30.21
N ASP A 773 26.37 -1.15 -30.62
CA ASP A 773 26.21 -2.19 -31.64
C ASP A 773 25.43 -3.39 -31.09
N ALA A 774 25.62 -3.76 -29.83
CA ALA A 774 24.86 -4.81 -29.16
C ALA A 774 23.37 -4.47 -29.07
N VAL A 775 23.05 -3.23 -28.72
CA VAL A 775 21.67 -2.72 -28.69
C VAL A 775 21.07 -2.67 -30.09
N ARG A 776 21.81 -2.15 -31.09
CA ARG A 776 21.35 -2.12 -32.49
C ARG A 776 21.06 -3.54 -33.00
N PHE A 777 21.95 -4.49 -32.70
CA PHE A 777 21.77 -5.90 -33.03
C PHE A 777 20.52 -6.48 -32.38
N MET A 778 20.32 -6.27 -31.07
CA MET A 778 19.09 -6.70 -30.40
C MET A 778 17.84 -6.05 -31.03
N GLY A 779 17.94 -4.80 -31.48
CA GLY A 779 16.91 -4.04 -32.18
C GLY A 779 16.56 -4.53 -33.59
N GLU A 780 17.47 -5.24 -34.24
CA GLU A 780 17.27 -5.90 -35.53
C GLU A 780 16.67 -7.30 -35.35
N ASN A 781 16.13 -7.86 -36.44
CA ASN A 781 15.53 -9.19 -36.42
C ASN A 781 16.58 -10.26 -36.75
N HIS A 782 17.01 -10.98 -35.71
CA HIS A 782 17.93 -12.11 -35.81
C HIS A 782 17.32 -13.32 -35.08
N PRO A 783 16.28 -13.97 -35.64
CA PRO A 783 15.47 -14.92 -34.89
C PRO A 783 16.28 -16.06 -34.25
N SER A 784 15.99 -16.35 -32.99
CA SER A 784 16.61 -17.45 -32.24
C SER A 784 15.53 -18.20 -31.46
N GLY A 785 15.17 -19.40 -31.93
CA GLY A 785 14.00 -20.13 -31.42
C GLY A 785 12.72 -19.33 -31.65
N GLN A 786 11.97 -19.05 -30.57
CA GLN A 786 10.76 -18.22 -30.61
C GLN A 786 11.04 -16.72 -30.40
N ALA A 787 12.27 -16.33 -30.07
CA ALA A 787 12.61 -14.93 -29.83
C ALA A 787 12.89 -14.20 -31.16
N PRO A 788 12.44 -12.93 -31.31
CA PRO A 788 12.64 -12.16 -32.54
C PRO A 788 14.10 -11.75 -32.77
N SER A 789 14.94 -11.79 -31.73
CA SER A 789 16.38 -11.51 -31.78
C SER A 789 17.08 -12.21 -30.60
N TYR A 790 18.37 -11.96 -30.41
CA TYR A 790 19.16 -12.42 -29.27
C TYR A 790 20.35 -11.46 -29.01
N LEU A 791 21.03 -11.61 -27.88
CA LEU A 791 22.29 -10.94 -27.61
C LEU A 791 23.46 -11.90 -27.90
N PRO A 792 24.37 -11.61 -28.86
CA PRO A 792 25.42 -12.55 -29.31
C PRO A 792 26.66 -12.58 -28.41
N THR A 793 26.63 -11.88 -27.27
CA THR A 793 27.72 -11.86 -26.29
C THR A 793 27.20 -11.64 -24.88
N ASP A 794 27.95 -12.08 -23.90
CA ASP A 794 27.83 -11.77 -22.49
C ASP A 794 28.80 -10.66 -22.05
N ASN A 795 29.70 -10.20 -22.93
CA ASN A 795 30.74 -9.21 -22.63
C ASN A 795 30.48 -7.88 -23.35
N ILE A 796 30.09 -6.86 -22.57
CA ILE A 796 29.80 -5.52 -23.08
C ILE A 796 30.97 -4.58 -22.81
N VAL A 797 31.31 -3.77 -23.82
CA VAL A 797 32.33 -2.71 -23.73
C VAL A 797 31.76 -1.39 -24.22
N ILE A 798 32.14 -0.29 -23.56
CA ILE A 798 31.82 1.07 -23.97
C ILE A 798 33.13 1.86 -24.01
N PRO A 799 33.64 2.22 -25.21
CA PRO A 799 34.80 3.09 -25.34
C PRO A 799 34.53 4.46 -24.70
N VAL A 800 35.53 5.03 -24.02
CA VAL A 800 35.41 6.34 -23.37
C VAL A 800 36.23 7.37 -24.13
N ASP A 801 35.55 8.37 -24.69
CA ASP A 801 36.20 9.57 -25.22
C ASP A 801 36.49 10.56 -24.08
N LYS A 802 37.74 10.59 -23.62
CA LYS A 802 38.17 11.48 -22.53
C LYS A 802 37.96 12.96 -22.85
N LYS A 803 38.07 13.39 -24.12
CA LYS A 803 37.84 14.78 -24.52
C LYS A 803 36.37 15.14 -24.40
N ALA A 804 35.47 14.26 -24.85
CA ALA A 804 34.03 14.46 -24.72
C ALA A 804 33.59 14.44 -23.24
N VAL A 805 34.14 13.54 -22.43
CA VAL A 805 33.93 13.47 -20.97
C VAL A 805 34.27 14.80 -20.30
N ARG A 806 35.39 15.43 -20.67
CA ARG A 806 35.77 16.76 -20.16
C ARG A 806 34.88 17.88 -20.68
N ALA A 807 34.65 17.92 -22.00
CA ALA A 807 33.86 18.96 -22.65
C ALA A 807 32.43 19.04 -22.07
N ASN A 808 31.83 17.89 -21.75
CA ASN A 808 30.48 17.80 -21.21
C ASN A 808 30.43 17.74 -19.67
N LYS A 809 31.56 17.97 -18.97
CA LYS A 809 31.64 17.93 -17.49
C LYS A 809 31.04 16.64 -16.91
N ALA A 810 31.32 15.51 -17.56
CA ALA A 810 30.83 14.21 -17.13
C ALA A 810 31.49 13.74 -15.82
N VAL A 811 32.66 14.29 -15.50
CA VAL A 811 33.39 14.11 -14.23
C VAL A 811 33.81 15.47 -13.66
N SER A 812 34.10 15.53 -12.36
CA SER A 812 34.61 16.75 -11.71
C SER A 812 35.96 17.18 -12.31
N SER A 813 36.26 18.48 -12.28
CA SER A 813 37.53 19.03 -12.75
C SER A 813 38.73 18.54 -11.94
N THR A 814 38.51 18.01 -10.73
CA THR A 814 39.56 17.47 -9.84
C THR A 814 40.01 16.05 -10.22
N VAL A 815 39.22 15.33 -11.02
CA VAL A 815 39.58 13.98 -11.50
C VAL A 815 40.70 14.10 -12.54
N THR A 816 41.73 13.25 -12.50
CA THR A 816 42.83 13.24 -13.50
C THR A 816 42.52 12.34 -14.70
N ASP A 817 43.21 12.50 -15.83
CA ASP A 817 42.95 11.71 -17.04
C ASP A 817 43.33 10.22 -16.88
N GLU A 818 44.23 9.91 -15.94
CA GLU A 818 44.62 8.55 -15.54
C GLU A 818 43.50 7.84 -14.77
N GLN A 819 42.68 8.59 -14.03
CA GLN A 819 41.53 8.05 -13.29
C GLN A 819 40.32 7.77 -14.21
N ILE A 820 40.27 8.41 -15.37
CA ILE A 820 39.25 8.17 -16.39
C ILE A 820 39.63 6.89 -17.14
N ALA A 821 38.81 5.86 -17.01
CA ALA A 821 39.00 4.59 -17.70
C ALA A 821 38.92 4.79 -19.22
N ASP A 822 39.77 4.09 -19.98
CA ASP A 822 39.72 4.12 -21.46
C ASP A 822 38.46 3.44 -22.01
N GLN A 823 37.89 2.51 -21.23
CA GLN A 823 36.63 1.85 -21.53
C GLN A 823 35.90 1.41 -20.25
N ILE A 824 34.57 1.39 -20.32
CA ILE A 824 33.70 0.71 -19.35
C ILE A 824 33.48 -0.71 -19.84
N SER A 825 33.70 -1.72 -19.00
CA SER A 825 33.44 -3.12 -19.35
C SER A 825 32.74 -3.87 -18.24
N PHE A 826 31.75 -4.67 -18.61
CA PHE A 826 31.01 -5.53 -17.68
C PHE A 826 30.47 -6.78 -18.37
N LYS A 827 30.20 -7.82 -17.57
CA LYS A 827 29.58 -9.05 -18.02
C LYS A 827 28.11 -9.11 -17.63
N ILE A 828 27.27 -9.62 -18.52
CA ILE A 828 25.86 -9.90 -18.23
C ILE A 828 25.73 -11.38 -17.85
N ASN A 829 25.75 -11.66 -16.54
CA ASN A 829 25.68 -13.02 -16.00
C ASN A 829 24.23 -13.52 -15.88
N LYS A 830 23.47 -13.48 -16.99
CA LYS A 830 22.07 -13.91 -17.07
C LYS A 830 21.84 -14.74 -18.33
N ARG A 831 20.76 -15.53 -18.36
CA ARG A 831 20.36 -16.28 -19.58
C ARG A 831 19.50 -15.46 -20.53
N LEU A 832 18.80 -14.45 -19.98
CA LEU A 832 17.86 -13.59 -20.70
C LEU A 832 18.17 -12.13 -20.37
N VAL A 833 17.93 -11.25 -21.33
CA VAL A 833 17.83 -9.80 -21.13
C VAL A 833 16.38 -9.39 -21.39
N PHE A 834 15.77 -8.69 -20.43
CA PHE A 834 14.37 -8.26 -20.52
C PHE A 834 14.22 -6.89 -21.18
N LYS A 835 13.01 -6.57 -21.66
CA LYS A 835 12.74 -5.33 -22.41
C LYS A 835 13.19 -4.06 -21.70
N ASP A 836 12.94 -3.97 -20.40
CA ASP A 836 13.32 -2.87 -19.53
C ASP A 836 14.86 -2.71 -19.46
N GLU A 837 15.59 -3.83 -19.38
CA GLU A 837 17.05 -3.85 -19.43
C GLU A 837 17.58 -3.45 -20.81
N ILE A 838 16.95 -3.91 -21.89
CA ILE A 838 17.31 -3.50 -23.26
C ILE A 838 17.09 -2.00 -23.44
N ALA A 839 15.98 -1.44 -22.95
CA ALA A 839 15.69 -0.02 -23.01
C ALA A 839 16.69 0.81 -22.19
N LEU A 840 17.03 0.37 -20.97
CA LEU A 840 18.10 0.98 -20.17
C LEU A 840 19.41 1.03 -20.96
N LEU A 841 19.84 -0.11 -21.49
CA LEU A 841 21.09 -0.25 -22.24
C LEU A 841 21.10 0.62 -23.50
N ASP A 842 19.96 0.76 -24.19
CA ASP A 842 19.82 1.65 -25.35
C ASP A 842 19.96 3.12 -24.97
N ILE A 843 19.27 3.56 -23.90
CA ILE A 843 19.36 4.94 -23.41
C ILE A 843 20.80 5.29 -23.02
N VAL A 844 21.44 4.41 -22.23
CA VAL A 844 22.80 4.63 -21.74
C VAL A 844 23.80 4.58 -22.89
N GLY A 845 23.74 3.55 -23.73
CA GLY A 845 24.65 3.37 -24.87
C GLY A 845 24.55 4.52 -25.86
N THR A 846 23.33 4.90 -26.23
CA THR A 846 23.10 6.02 -27.16
C THR A 846 23.62 7.34 -26.61
N ASN A 847 23.40 7.63 -25.32
CA ASN A 847 23.91 8.84 -24.68
C ASN A 847 25.45 8.88 -24.66
N MET A 848 26.10 7.75 -24.36
CA MET A 848 27.57 7.68 -24.31
C MET A 848 28.18 7.79 -25.70
N ALA A 849 27.60 7.16 -26.73
CA ALA A 849 28.07 7.29 -28.12
C ALA A 849 27.87 8.71 -28.69
N ASN A 850 26.88 9.45 -28.19
CA ASN A 850 26.70 10.86 -28.51
C ASN A 850 27.64 11.80 -27.72
N GLY A 851 28.64 11.25 -27.02
CA GLY A 851 29.67 12.03 -26.34
C GLY A 851 29.33 12.43 -24.89
N TRP A 852 28.48 11.67 -24.19
CA TRP A 852 28.12 11.93 -22.78
C TRP A 852 27.34 13.25 -22.57
N THR A 853 26.42 13.56 -23.48
CA THR A 853 25.69 14.84 -23.49
C THR A 853 24.71 15.00 -22.32
N ARG A 854 24.28 13.91 -21.68
CA ARG A 854 23.41 13.94 -20.50
C ARG A 854 23.99 13.14 -19.33
N PRO A 855 23.97 13.69 -18.11
CA PRO A 855 24.20 12.91 -16.89
C PRO A 855 23.10 11.85 -16.70
N ILE A 856 23.48 10.59 -16.42
CA ILE A 856 22.53 9.50 -16.15
C ILE A 856 22.70 9.05 -14.70
N TYR A 857 21.59 8.98 -13.97
CA TYR A 857 21.51 8.62 -12.58
C TYR A 857 20.56 7.45 -12.35
N PHE A 858 20.80 6.71 -11.27
CA PHE A 858 19.82 5.83 -10.65
C PHE A 858 19.46 6.39 -9.28
N ALA A 859 18.19 6.32 -8.90
CA ALA A 859 17.81 6.51 -7.51
C ALA A 859 18.49 5.43 -6.66
N VAL A 860 18.91 5.78 -5.46
CA VAL A 860 19.60 4.89 -4.52
C VAL A 860 18.73 3.70 -4.05
N THR A 861 17.42 3.77 -4.29
CA THR A 861 16.37 2.77 -4.05
C THR A 861 16.24 1.74 -5.18
N VAL A 862 16.87 1.97 -6.34
CA VAL A 862 16.84 1.02 -7.46
C VAL A 862 17.49 -0.29 -7.04
N ARG A 863 16.85 -1.41 -7.40
CA ARG A 863 17.37 -2.74 -7.07
C ARG A 863 18.73 -2.99 -7.75
N PRO A 864 19.74 -3.51 -7.03
CA PRO A 864 21.06 -3.85 -7.56
C PRO A 864 21.06 -4.55 -8.93
N GLU A 865 20.14 -5.50 -9.14
CA GLU A 865 20.09 -6.33 -10.34
C GLU A 865 19.60 -5.57 -11.59
N LYS A 866 19.03 -4.37 -11.39
CA LYS A 866 18.50 -3.49 -12.44
C LYS A 866 19.48 -2.39 -12.88
N LEU A 867 20.67 -2.31 -12.28
CA LEU A 867 21.68 -1.28 -12.59
C LEU A 867 22.47 -1.53 -13.88
N GLY A 868 22.03 -2.45 -14.74
CA GLY A 868 22.58 -2.62 -16.11
C GLY A 868 24.05 -3.02 -16.20
N GLY A 869 24.68 -3.50 -15.12
CA GLY A 869 26.11 -3.84 -15.08
C GLY A 869 27.04 -2.69 -14.71
N PHE A 870 26.50 -1.51 -14.38
CA PHE A 870 27.27 -0.30 -14.09
C PHE A 870 27.77 -0.18 -12.65
N LYS A 871 27.57 -1.18 -11.78
CA LYS A 871 27.81 -1.09 -10.32
C LYS A 871 29.16 -0.46 -9.93
N ASP A 872 30.25 -0.81 -10.62
CA ASP A 872 31.62 -0.35 -10.34
C ASP A 872 31.99 0.97 -11.05
N TYR A 873 31.02 1.58 -11.71
CA TYR A 873 31.12 2.83 -12.45
C TYR A 873 30.07 3.85 -11.97
N LEU A 874 29.58 3.67 -10.73
CA LEU A 874 28.65 4.59 -10.08
C LEU A 874 29.37 5.58 -9.18
N GLN A 875 28.79 6.77 -9.05
CA GLN A 875 29.23 7.82 -8.15
C GLN A 875 28.01 8.41 -7.44
N MET A 876 28.00 8.35 -6.11
CA MET A 876 26.91 8.91 -5.31
C MET A 876 27.03 10.43 -5.20
N GLU A 877 25.96 11.14 -5.57
CA GLU A 877 25.78 12.59 -5.50
C GLU A 877 24.39 12.84 -4.87
N GLY A 878 24.34 13.32 -3.63
CA GLY A 878 23.12 13.32 -2.80
C GLY A 878 22.45 11.93 -2.66
N MET A 879 21.18 11.83 -3.04
CA MET A 879 20.41 10.58 -3.07
C MET A 879 20.38 9.93 -4.46
N ALA A 880 21.31 10.26 -5.35
CA ALA A 880 21.35 9.73 -6.72
C ALA A 880 22.73 9.13 -7.05
N LEU A 881 22.74 8.04 -7.83
CA LEU A 881 23.94 7.33 -8.28
C LEU A 881 24.20 7.63 -9.75
N ARG A 882 25.16 8.50 -10.03
CA ARG A 882 25.56 8.88 -11.39
C ARG A 882 26.43 7.81 -12.03
N ILE A 883 26.22 7.52 -13.31
CA ILE A 883 27.20 6.75 -14.11
C ILE A 883 28.38 7.64 -14.47
N VAL A 884 29.59 7.23 -14.13
CA VAL A 884 30.86 7.92 -14.45
C VAL A 884 31.90 6.93 -14.99
N PRO A 885 32.80 7.34 -15.91
CA PRO A 885 33.83 6.47 -16.48
C PRO A 885 35.04 6.30 -15.53
N ILE A 886 34.80 6.09 -14.24
CA ILE A 886 35.82 5.89 -13.21
C ILE A 886 35.53 4.55 -12.55
N LYS A 887 36.43 3.59 -12.75
CA LYS A 887 36.25 2.25 -12.20
C LYS A 887 36.60 2.26 -10.71
N THR A 888 35.58 2.12 -9.86
CA THR A 888 35.75 1.96 -8.41
C THR A 888 35.05 0.67 -7.99
N PRO A 889 35.78 -0.34 -7.50
CA PRO A 889 35.16 -1.57 -7.00
C PRO A 889 34.11 -1.24 -5.95
N SER A 890 32.89 -1.74 -6.15
CA SER A 890 31.81 -1.54 -5.18
C SER A 890 32.18 -2.22 -3.86
N PRO A 891 32.27 -1.48 -2.74
CA PRO A 891 32.58 -2.08 -1.45
C PRO A 891 31.47 -3.05 -1.01
N ASN A 892 31.87 -4.24 -0.55
CA ASN A 892 30.93 -5.24 0.00
C ASN A 892 30.32 -4.82 1.37
N SER A 893 30.79 -3.72 1.95
CA SER A 893 30.41 -3.27 3.31
C SER A 893 29.06 -2.56 3.39
N TYR A 894 28.41 -2.29 2.26
CA TYR A 894 27.15 -1.55 2.22
C TYR A 894 26.08 -2.37 1.48
N ALA A 895 24.87 -2.38 2.02
CA ALA A 895 23.74 -3.09 1.42
C ALA A 895 23.03 -2.22 0.36
N GLY A 896 22.48 -2.86 -0.69
CA GLY A 896 21.71 -2.21 -1.74
C GLY A 896 22.52 -1.34 -2.70
N ALA A 897 21.84 -0.57 -3.55
CA ALA A 897 22.50 0.29 -4.54
C ALA A 897 23.25 1.46 -3.90
N MET A 898 22.82 1.92 -2.72
CA MET A 898 23.44 3.02 -1.98
C MET A 898 24.91 2.82 -1.64
N GLY A 899 25.38 1.58 -1.63
CA GLY A 899 26.77 1.22 -1.36
C GLY A 899 27.68 1.21 -2.56
N MET A 900 27.12 1.30 -3.77
CA MET A 900 27.86 1.00 -4.99
C MET A 900 28.74 2.15 -5.45
N GLY A 901 29.81 1.77 -6.15
CA GLY A 901 30.81 2.68 -6.68
C GLY A 901 31.39 3.64 -5.64
N ARG A 902 31.79 4.83 -6.10
CA ARG A 902 32.42 5.87 -5.27
C ARG A 902 31.41 6.92 -4.77
N ILE A 903 31.91 7.88 -4.00
CA ILE A 903 31.19 9.07 -3.56
C ILE A 903 31.85 10.34 -4.11
N GLU A 904 31.06 11.36 -4.44
CA GLU A 904 31.56 12.71 -4.74
C GLU A 904 31.35 13.59 -3.50
N LEU A 905 32.42 13.79 -2.72
CA LEU A 905 32.33 14.35 -1.37
C LEU A 905 31.78 15.78 -1.36
N ASP A 906 32.19 16.63 -2.30
CA ASP A 906 31.80 18.05 -2.30
C ASP A 906 30.33 18.24 -2.70
N SER A 907 29.88 17.51 -3.71
CA SER A 907 28.48 17.54 -4.17
C SER A 907 27.55 16.93 -3.14
N MET A 908 27.95 15.81 -2.53
CA MET A 908 27.23 15.20 -1.42
C MET A 908 27.10 16.14 -0.23
N TYR A 909 28.21 16.73 0.22
CA TYR A 909 28.22 17.67 1.36
C TYR A 909 27.32 18.87 1.09
N ARG A 910 27.46 19.49 -0.08
CA ARG A 910 26.62 20.62 -0.48
C ARG A 910 25.15 20.27 -0.51
N ASN A 911 24.79 19.11 -1.09
CA ASN A 911 23.40 18.69 -1.17
C ASN A 911 22.81 18.46 0.22
N VAL A 912 23.51 17.73 1.09
CA VAL A 912 23.04 17.40 2.44
C VAL A 912 22.94 18.65 3.34
N VAL A 913 23.95 19.52 3.32
CA VAL A 913 24.06 20.63 4.28
C VAL A 913 23.31 21.88 3.80
N GLU A 914 23.31 22.16 2.49
CA GLU A 914 22.77 23.42 1.95
C GLU A 914 21.41 23.28 1.26
N ARG A 915 21.02 22.07 0.83
CA ARG A 915 19.85 21.89 -0.07
C ARG A 915 18.78 20.96 0.45
N PHE A 916 19.12 19.99 1.29
CA PHE A 916 18.14 19.01 1.75
C PHE A 916 17.14 19.61 2.74
N SER A 917 15.92 19.08 2.71
CA SER A 917 14.83 19.40 3.64
C SER A 917 14.30 18.12 4.29
N TRP A 918 13.71 18.25 5.48
CA TRP A 918 13.44 17.13 6.41
C TRP A 918 11.96 16.89 6.69
N GLY A 919 11.04 17.23 5.78
CA GLY A 919 9.63 16.85 5.92
C GLY A 919 8.86 17.55 7.06
N GLY A 920 9.45 18.58 7.65
CA GLY A 920 8.97 19.23 8.88
C GLY A 920 9.34 18.49 10.17
N PHE A 921 10.08 17.38 10.08
CA PHE A 921 10.42 16.54 11.23
C PHE A 921 11.37 17.22 12.22
N ASP A 922 12.19 18.15 11.74
CA ASP A 922 13.13 18.97 12.50
C ASP A 922 12.43 20.11 13.26
N GLN A 923 11.22 20.49 12.85
CA GLN A 923 10.53 21.69 13.34
C GLN A 923 9.37 21.38 14.28
N HIS A 924 8.78 20.19 14.16
CA HIS A 924 7.50 19.89 14.78
C HIS A 924 7.44 18.47 15.29
N GLU A 925 6.86 18.31 16.47
CA GLU A 925 6.50 16.99 16.97
C GLU A 925 5.27 16.49 16.21
N MET A 926 5.37 15.31 15.62
CA MET A 926 4.31 14.72 14.80
C MET A 926 4.38 13.20 14.81
N PHE A 927 3.32 12.57 14.33
CA PHE A 927 3.34 11.15 14.04
C PHE A 927 3.89 10.94 12.63
N VAL A 928 4.92 10.09 12.50
CA VAL A 928 5.51 9.69 11.23
C VAL A 928 5.18 8.21 11.01
N ASP A 929 4.28 7.94 10.07
CA ASP A 929 3.84 6.58 9.77
C ASP A 929 4.99 5.71 9.24
N GLU A 930 5.00 4.42 9.58
CA GLU A 930 6.05 3.47 9.19
C GLU A 930 6.23 3.38 7.66
N SER A 931 5.22 3.75 6.88
CA SER A 931 5.33 3.91 5.43
C SER A 931 6.41 4.87 4.95
N TYR A 932 6.79 5.86 5.76
CA TYR A 932 7.90 6.77 5.50
C TYR A 932 9.26 6.20 5.89
N ALA A 933 9.33 5.03 6.55
CA ALA A 933 10.58 4.44 6.98
C ALA A 933 11.58 4.24 5.82
N PRO A 934 11.20 3.77 4.61
CA PRO A 934 12.14 3.65 3.50
C PRO A 934 12.76 4.99 3.06
N SER A 935 11.97 6.08 3.00
CA SER A 935 12.47 7.40 2.58
C SER A 935 13.35 8.04 3.64
N VAL A 936 12.98 7.90 4.91
CA VAL A 936 13.77 8.33 6.07
C VAL A 936 15.10 7.57 6.14
N GLN A 937 15.07 6.24 6.08
CA GLN A 937 16.27 5.40 6.15
C GLN A 937 17.24 5.67 5.00
N THR A 938 16.72 5.86 3.79
CA THR A 938 17.52 6.19 2.61
C THR A 938 18.30 7.49 2.81
N THR A 939 17.63 8.52 3.32
CA THR A 939 18.25 9.82 3.59
C THR A 939 19.31 9.71 4.68
N GLN A 940 18.99 9.07 5.81
CA GLN A 940 19.92 8.87 6.92
C GLN A 940 21.17 8.08 6.51
N PHE A 941 21.00 7.02 5.70
CA PHE A 941 22.13 6.22 5.22
C PHE A 941 23.06 7.04 4.31
N ALA A 942 22.50 7.86 3.42
CA ALA A 942 23.29 8.74 2.56
C ALA A 942 24.18 9.69 3.37
N MET A 943 23.65 10.24 4.46
CA MET A 943 24.38 11.12 5.38
C MET A 943 25.48 10.38 6.15
N VAL A 944 25.18 9.18 6.67
CA VAL A 944 26.17 8.37 7.39
C VAL A 944 27.31 7.92 6.47
N ARG A 945 26.98 7.49 5.23
CA ARG A 945 28.00 7.17 4.22
C ARG A 945 28.88 8.39 3.96
N LEU A 946 28.29 9.55 3.72
CA LEU A 946 29.05 10.80 3.50
C LEU A 946 29.98 11.11 4.67
N ALA A 947 29.48 11.11 5.90
CA ALA A 947 30.30 11.40 7.07
C ALA A 947 31.47 10.42 7.21
N ARG A 948 31.27 9.14 6.87
CA ARG A 948 32.31 8.11 6.95
C ARG A 948 33.39 8.34 5.92
N GLU A 949 33.00 8.66 4.69
CA GLU A 949 33.95 8.89 3.59
C GLU A 949 34.71 10.21 3.79
N LEU A 950 34.08 11.26 4.36
CA LEU A 950 34.77 12.48 4.79
C LEU A 950 35.79 12.20 5.89
N ALA A 951 35.41 11.41 6.91
CA ALA A 951 36.32 10.99 7.96
C ALA A 951 37.52 10.19 7.42
N ALA A 952 37.27 9.25 6.50
CA ALA A 952 38.31 8.48 5.84
C ALA A 952 39.25 9.35 4.98
N ALA A 953 38.75 10.45 4.42
CA ALA A 953 39.53 11.45 3.70
C ALA A 953 40.28 12.45 4.64
N GLY A 954 40.13 12.31 5.96
CA GLY A 954 40.75 13.20 6.95
C GLY A 954 39.98 14.50 7.21
N ASP A 955 38.79 14.68 6.63
CA ASP A 955 37.97 15.88 6.79
C ASP A 955 36.99 15.75 7.96
N LYS A 956 37.56 15.84 9.16
CA LYS A 956 36.81 15.69 10.42
C LYS A 956 35.74 16.78 10.59
N GLU A 957 36.00 18.02 10.19
CA GLU A 957 35.07 19.13 10.40
C GLU A 957 33.77 18.92 9.61
N ARG A 958 33.89 18.62 8.30
CA ARG A 958 32.72 18.35 7.47
C ARG A 958 32.01 17.07 7.89
N ALA A 959 32.75 16.03 8.28
CA ALA A 959 32.15 14.80 8.80
C ALA A 959 31.27 15.08 10.02
N LEU A 960 31.76 15.86 11.00
CA LEU A 960 31.00 16.20 12.20
C LEU A 960 29.76 17.06 11.90
N ASN A 961 29.84 18.02 10.96
CA ASN A 961 28.68 18.81 10.56
C ASN A 961 27.57 17.93 9.94
N VAL A 962 27.94 16.95 9.11
CA VAL A 962 26.96 16.00 8.54
C VAL A 962 26.27 15.16 9.63
N LEU A 963 27.02 14.74 10.65
CA LEU A 963 26.43 14.04 11.81
C LEU A 963 25.50 14.95 12.60
N ASP A 964 25.86 16.23 12.81
CA ASP A 964 24.99 17.21 13.48
C ASP A 964 23.66 17.36 12.70
N LYS A 965 23.76 17.49 11.37
CA LYS A 965 22.59 17.58 10.48
C LYS A 965 21.71 16.34 10.52
N LEU A 966 22.27 15.15 10.74
CA LEU A 966 21.50 13.91 10.88
C LEU A 966 20.56 13.98 12.10
N PHE A 967 21.07 14.45 13.24
CA PHE A 967 20.28 14.56 14.47
C PHE A 967 19.34 15.77 14.45
N GLU A 968 19.68 16.83 13.72
CA GLU A 968 18.77 17.96 13.45
C GLU A 968 17.57 17.53 12.60
N GLY A 969 17.82 16.83 11.48
CA GLY A 969 16.77 16.39 10.55
C GLY A 969 15.91 15.23 11.08
N PHE A 970 16.46 14.41 11.98
CA PHE A 970 15.79 13.22 12.53
C PHE A 970 15.85 13.17 14.06
N PRO A 971 15.19 14.12 14.74
CA PRO A 971 15.26 14.27 16.19
C PRO A 971 14.50 13.16 16.93
N HIS A 972 14.88 12.91 18.20
CA HIS A 972 14.34 11.83 19.03
C HIS A 972 12.83 11.89 19.24
N MET A 973 12.29 13.11 19.29
CA MET A 973 10.86 13.38 19.46
C MET A 973 9.97 12.75 18.38
N ASN A 974 10.51 12.49 17.18
CA ASN A 974 9.79 11.85 16.08
C ASN A 974 10.40 10.49 15.69
N PHE A 975 11.67 10.26 16.03
CA PHE A 975 12.40 9.06 15.66
C PHE A 975 13.11 8.47 16.89
N PRO A 976 12.60 7.41 17.52
CA PRO A 976 13.28 6.75 18.64
C PRO A 976 14.64 6.14 18.26
N LEU A 977 15.71 6.42 19.02
CA LEU A 977 17.09 6.04 18.69
C LEU A 977 17.33 4.54 18.49
N ASP A 978 16.68 3.76 19.33
CA ASP A 978 16.78 2.31 19.43
C ASP A 978 16.19 1.59 18.21
N GLU A 979 15.41 2.29 17.38
CA GLU A 979 14.89 1.79 16.10
C GLU A 979 15.74 2.26 14.89
N GLY A 980 16.73 3.15 15.09
CA GLY A 980 17.46 3.83 14.01
C GLY A 980 18.92 3.42 13.84
N TYR A 981 19.20 2.37 13.06
CA TYR A 981 20.56 1.85 12.81
C TYR A 981 21.57 2.94 12.37
N SER A 982 21.19 3.82 11.45
CA SER A 982 22.06 4.91 10.94
C SER A 982 22.45 5.90 12.04
N ARG A 983 21.55 6.18 12.99
CA ARG A 983 21.84 7.11 14.09
C ARG A 983 22.73 6.49 15.15
N LEU A 984 22.63 5.18 15.38
CA LEU A 984 23.59 4.46 16.23
C LEU A 984 25.01 4.50 15.63
N GLN A 985 25.13 4.31 14.31
CA GLN A 985 26.42 4.48 13.63
C GLN A 985 26.97 5.91 13.76
N ALA A 986 26.11 6.92 13.72
CA ALA A 986 26.52 8.31 13.92
C ALA A 986 27.10 8.55 15.34
N LEU A 987 26.55 7.91 16.37
CA LEU A 987 27.09 8.00 17.75
C LEU A 987 28.49 7.37 17.85
N GLU A 988 28.71 6.22 17.21
CA GLU A 988 30.04 5.61 17.11
C GLU A 988 31.03 6.54 16.41
N MET A 989 30.59 7.18 15.33
CA MET A 989 31.42 8.10 14.56
C MET A 989 31.79 9.36 15.36
N TYR A 990 30.89 9.92 16.18
CA TYR A 990 31.26 11.00 17.10
C TYR A 990 32.40 10.60 18.04
N ALA A 991 32.33 9.41 18.63
CA ALA A 991 33.37 8.92 19.52
C ALA A 991 34.70 8.69 18.77
N ASN A 992 34.66 8.04 17.60
CA ASN A 992 35.84 7.78 16.77
C ASN A 992 36.50 9.06 16.26
N LEU A 993 35.72 10.10 15.99
CA LEU A 993 36.19 11.41 15.60
C LEU A 993 36.60 12.28 16.79
N GLN A 994 36.72 11.76 18.02
CA GLN A 994 37.07 12.54 19.21
C GLN A 994 36.12 13.74 19.46
N ALA A 995 34.83 13.55 19.18
CA ALA A 995 33.75 14.52 19.45
C ALA A 995 32.70 13.90 20.39
N GLY A 996 33.17 13.12 21.37
CA GLY A 996 32.32 12.32 22.26
C GLY A 996 31.29 13.13 23.04
N ASP A 997 31.57 14.39 23.38
CA ASP A 997 30.64 15.27 24.09
C ASP A 997 29.31 15.46 23.33
N LYS A 998 29.33 15.39 21.99
CA LYS A 998 28.12 15.45 21.16
C LYS A 998 27.29 14.17 21.22
N ALA A 999 27.92 13.01 21.44
CA ALA A 999 27.23 11.74 21.58
C ALA A 999 26.59 11.55 22.96
N VAL A 1000 27.16 12.16 24.00
CA VAL A 1000 26.75 11.94 25.41
C VAL A 1000 25.25 12.16 25.65
N PRO A 1001 24.61 13.27 25.22
CA PRO A 1001 23.18 13.47 25.45
C PRO A 1001 22.31 12.38 24.81
N HIS A 1002 22.66 11.96 23.59
CA HIS A 1002 21.94 10.91 22.87
C HIS A 1002 22.16 9.52 23.50
N LEU A 1003 23.37 9.25 24.00
CA LEU A 1003 23.68 8.00 24.70
C LEU A 1003 22.97 7.90 26.06
N LYS A 1004 22.77 9.02 26.77
CA LYS A 1004 21.95 9.06 27.99
C LYS A 1004 20.49 8.71 27.68
N ASP A 1005 19.91 9.34 26.66
CA ASP A 1005 18.55 9.07 26.21
C ASP A 1005 18.36 7.60 25.79
N LEU A 1006 19.26 7.09 24.95
CA LEU A 1006 19.27 5.67 24.56
C LEU A 1006 19.40 4.73 25.77
N SER A 1007 20.22 5.09 26.77
CA SER A 1007 20.36 4.28 28.00
C SER A 1007 19.03 4.15 28.74
N LEU A 1008 18.29 5.26 28.86
CA LEU A 1008 16.99 5.28 29.54
C LEU A 1008 15.97 4.43 28.79
N THR A 1009 15.85 4.62 27.46
CA THR A 1009 14.94 3.83 26.63
C THR A 1009 15.25 2.33 26.69
N LEU A 1010 16.54 1.98 26.60
CA LEU A 1010 16.98 0.59 26.66
C LEU A 1010 16.73 -0.03 28.03
N ALA A 1011 17.02 0.69 29.11
CA ALA A 1011 16.82 0.19 30.47
C ALA A 1011 15.33 -0.06 30.75
N ASP A 1012 14.45 0.83 30.30
CA ASP A 1012 13.00 0.67 30.41
C ASP A 1012 12.50 -0.55 29.62
N LYS A 1013 12.90 -0.68 28.34
CA LYS A 1013 12.59 -1.86 27.51
C LYS A 1013 13.10 -3.16 28.12
N MET A 1014 14.35 -3.18 28.54
CA MET A 1014 14.99 -4.35 29.13
C MET A 1014 14.36 -4.71 30.48
N GLY A 1015 14.02 -3.72 31.31
CA GLY A 1015 13.28 -3.93 32.56
C GLY A 1015 11.94 -4.61 32.32
N TYR A 1016 11.21 -4.20 31.28
CA TYR A 1016 9.98 -4.86 30.86
C TYR A 1016 10.22 -6.31 30.39
N TYR A 1017 11.31 -6.59 29.66
CA TYR A 1017 11.61 -7.96 29.23
C TYR A 1017 12.12 -8.87 30.36
N ALA A 1018 12.77 -8.31 31.38
CA ALA A 1018 13.31 -9.05 32.52
C ALA A 1018 12.26 -9.93 33.22
N GLN A 1019 11.00 -9.50 33.24
CA GLN A 1019 9.91 -10.25 33.89
C GLN A 1019 9.54 -11.55 33.15
N PHE A 1020 9.97 -11.75 31.90
CA PHE A 1020 9.63 -12.93 31.08
C PHE A 1020 10.73 -13.98 31.04
N VAL A 1021 11.92 -13.66 31.53
CA VAL A 1021 13.09 -14.55 31.45
C VAL A 1021 13.47 -15.16 32.80
N ALA A 1022 12.67 -14.93 33.86
CA ALA A 1022 12.82 -15.61 35.14
C ALA A 1022 12.83 -17.15 34.96
N PRO A 1023 13.52 -17.94 35.79
CA PRO A 1023 14.24 -17.54 37.00
C PRO A 1023 15.61 -16.90 36.73
N TYR A 1024 16.02 -16.73 35.47
CA TYR A 1024 17.26 -16.04 35.14
C TYR A 1024 17.15 -14.55 35.42
N SER A 1025 18.22 -13.95 35.96
CA SER A 1025 18.39 -12.51 35.79
C SER A 1025 18.52 -12.19 34.30
N LEU A 1026 18.13 -10.99 33.87
CA LEU A 1026 18.21 -10.62 32.47
C LEU A 1026 19.65 -10.70 31.95
N GLY A 1027 20.65 -10.34 32.77
CA GLY A 1027 22.07 -10.48 32.45
C GLY A 1027 22.50 -11.95 32.24
N GLU A 1028 22.09 -12.87 33.10
CA GLU A 1028 22.39 -14.30 32.93
C GLU A 1028 21.73 -14.88 31.68
N PHE A 1029 20.46 -14.53 31.44
CA PHE A 1029 19.75 -14.93 30.24
C PHE A 1029 20.43 -14.37 28.98
N ALA A 1030 20.77 -13.07 28.99
CA ALA A 1030 21.46 -12.38 27.92
C ALA A 1030 22.80 -13.04 27.58
N GLN A 1031 23.58 -13.45 28.59
CA GLN A 1031 24.85 -14.12 28.38
C GLN A 1031 24.66 -15.49 27.74
N LYS A 1032 23.75 -16.31 28.26
CA LYS A 1032 23.46 -17.65 27.73
C LYS A 1032 22.86 -17.57 26.33
N PHE A 1033 21.77 -16.83 26.17
CA PHE A 1033 21.06 -16.67 24.91
C PHE A 1033 21.94 -15.99 23.86
N GLY A 1034 22.64 -14.91 24.22
CA GLY A 1034 23.57 -14.22 23.34
C GLY A 1034 24.71 -15.11 22.85
N SER A 1035 25.27 -15.97 23.71
CA SER A 1035 26.32 -16.93 23.31
C SER A 1035 25.80 -17.97 22.30
N LEU A 1036 24.58 -18.45 22.49
CA LEU A 1036 23.92 -19.39 21.58
C LEU A 1036 23.54 -18.72 20.26
N GLN A 1037 23.01 -17.50 20.32
CA GLN A 1037 22.66 -16.68 19.17
C GLN A 1037 23.90 -16.39 18.32
N GLN A 1038 25.02 -15.99 18.93
CA GLN A 1038 26.26 -15.73 18.22
C GLN A 1038 26.80 -16.98 17.51
N GLN A 1039 26.74 -18.14 18.17
CA GLN A 1039 27.12 -19.42 17.55
C GLN A 1039 26.18 -19.79 16.40
N PHE A 1040 24.87 -19.62 16.61
CA PHE A 1040 23.84 -19.89 15.60
C PHE A 1040 24.06 -19.01 14.37
N ASP A 1041 24.24 -17.71 14.54
CA ASP A 1041 24.47 -16.76 13.45
C ASP A 1041 25.79 -17.05 12.72
N ALA A 1042 26.87 -17.37 13.45
CA ALA A 1042 28.14 -17.74 12.84
C ALA A 1042 28.01 -19.00 11.96
N LYS A 1043 27.33 -20.05 12.47
CA LYS A 1043 27.10 -21.30 11.72
C LYS A 1043 26.14 -21.12 10.55
N ARG A 1044 25.08 -20.33 10.73
CA ARG A 1044 24.13 -19.97 9.67
C ARG A 1044 24.81 -19.17 8.56
N ASN A 1045 25.67 -18.21 8.90
CA ASN A 1045 26.44 -17.45 7.91
C ASN A 1045 27.43 -18.35 7.16
N GLN A 1046 28.11 -19.27 7.85
CA GLN A 1046 28.95 -20.28 7.20
C GLN A 1046 28.14 -21.16 6.24
N LEU A 1047 26.95 -21.62 6.66
CA LEU A 1047 26.05 -22.40 5.81
C LEU A 1047 25.61 -21.61 4.57
N GLN A 1048 25.24 -20.34 4.72
CA GLN A 1048 24.86 -19.48 3.60
C GLN A 1048 26.01 -19.28 2.61
N GLN A 1049 27.21 -19.01 3.10
CA GLN A 1049 28.41 -18.91 2.25
C GLN A 1049 28.66 -20.24 1.51
N MET A 1050 28.52 -21.36 2.21
CA MET A 1050 28.67 -22.70 1.62
C MET A 1050 27.65 -22.97 0.51
N VAL A 1051 26.38 -22.61 0.73
CA VAL A 1051 25.30 -22.74 -0.26
C VAL A 1051 25.55 -21.83 -1.46
N GLN A 1052 26.04 -20.60 -1.25
CA GLN A 1052 26.43 -19.72 -2.35
C GLN A 1052 27.57 -20.31 -3.18
N MET A 1053 28.61 -20.85 -2.54
CA MET A 1053 29.70 -21.55 -3.24
C MET A 1053 29.18 -22.77 -4.01
N MET A 1054 28.26 -23.54 -3.42
CA MET A 1054 27.63 -24.71 -4.06
C MET A 1054 26.79 -24.32 -5.28
N ASN A 1055 26.07 -23.19 -5.22
CA ASN A 1055 25.27 -22.68 -6.34
C ASN A 1055 26.15 -22.15 -7.49
N GLN A 1056 27.38 -21.73 -7.21
CA GLN A 1056 28.36 -21.30 -8.21
C GLN A 1056 29.15 -22.47 -8.80
N ALA A 1057 29.15 -23.64 -8.14
CA ALA A 1057 29.86 -24.82 -8.61
C ALA A 1057 29.16 -25.51 -9.80
N PRO A 1058 29.93 -26.00 -10.81
CA PRO A 1058 29.37 -26.73 -11.95
C PRO A 1058 28.54 -27.94 -11.51
N GLU A 1059 27.41 -28.19 -12.21
CA GLU A 1059 26.59 -29.38 -11.95
C GLU A 1059 27.40 -30.66 -12.15
N ASN A 1060 27.21 -31.63 -11.25
CA ASN A 1060 27.90 -32.92 -11.21
C ASN A 1060 29.42 -32.88 -10.97
N SER A 1061 29.96 -31.80 -10.39
CA SER A 1061 31.38 -31.75 -9.97
C SER A 1061 31.61 -32.38 -8.58
N PRO A 1062 32.78 -33.02 -8.34
CA PRO A 1062 33.18 -33.50 -7.00
C PRO A 1062 33.20 -32.39 -5.94
N GLN A 1063 33.57 -31.17 -6.35
CA GLN A 1063 33.56 -29.98 -5.50
C GLN A 1063 32.14 -29.66 -5.01
N LYS A 1064 31.12 -29.74 -5.87
CA LYS A 1064 29.71 -29.52 -5.48
C LYS A 1064 29.20 -30.60 -4.52
N GLN A 1065 29.62 -31.85 -4.70
CA GLN A 1065 29.29 -32.94 -3.75
C GLN A 1065 29.94 -32.73 -2.38
N GLN A 1066 31.18 -32.28 -2.33
CA GLN A 1066 31.87 -31.98 -1.07
C GLN A 1066 31.23 -30.79 -0.34
N LEU A 1067 30.92 -29.71 -1.07
CA LEU A 1067 30.20 -28.55 -0.54
C LEU A 1067 28.81 -28.94 -0.02
N TYR A 1068 28.11 -29.84 -0.72
CA TYR A 1068 26.82 -30.37 -0.28
C TYR A 1068 26.94 -31.12 1.05
N GLN A 1069 27.92 -32.02 1.21
CA GLN A 1069 28.11 -32.74 2.48
C GLN A 1069 28.46 -31.81 3.64
N GLN A 1070 29.33 -30.82 3.41
CA GLN A 1070 29.65 -29.80 4.41
C GLN A 1070 28.43 -28.93 4.77
N ALA A 1071 27.61 -28.57 3.78
CA ALA A 1071 26.36 -27.85 4.01
C ALA A 1071 25.37 -28.68 4.84
N VAL A 1072 25.25 -29.99 4.59
CA VAL A 1072 24.41 -30.88 5.42
C VAL A 1072 24.90 -30.94 6.86
N GLN A 1073 26.22 -31.04 7.08
CA GLN A 1073 26.79 -31.02 8.44
C GLN A 1073 26.51 -29.69 9.15
N LEU A 1074 26.80 -28.56 8.49
CA LEU A 1074 26.52 -27.23 9.03
C LEU A 1074 25.03 -27.04 9.33
N ASN A 1075 24.14 -27.54 8.46
CA ASN A 1075 22.70 -27.49 8.69
C ASN A 1075 22.27 -28.27 9.95
N ASN A 1076 22.89 -29.43 10.21
CA ASN A 1076 22.64 -30.19 11.44
C ASN A 1076 23.15 -29.43 12.69
N GLU A 1077 24.33 -28.81 12.62
CA GLU A 1077 24.87 -27.98 13.71
C GLU A 1077 23.99 -26.75 13.99
N VAL A 1078 23.50 -26.08 12.95
CA VAL A 1078 22.52 -24.99 13.06
C VAL A 1078 21.25 -25.48 13.76
N GLY A 1079 20.72 -26.64 13.37
CA GLY A 1079 19.54 -27.24 14.01
C GLY A 1079 19.77 -27.60 15.49
N GLN A 1080 20.97 -28.03 15.87
CA GLN A 1080 21.32 -28.27 17.28
C GLN A 1080 21.36 -26.98 18.10
N LEU A 1081 21.95 -25.91 17.56
CA LEU A 1081 21.99 -24.60 18.22
C LEU A 1081 20.60 -23.99 18.34
N GLU A 1082 19.76 -24.16 17.32
CA GLU A 1082 18.35 -23.79 17.37
C GLU A 1082 17.60 -24.53 18.49
N ALA A 1083 17.80 -25.84 18.60
CA ALA A 1083 17.22 -26.65 19.68
C ALA A 1083 17.72 -26.23 21.07
N GLN A 1084 18.99 -25.82 21.21
CA GLN A 1084 19.54 -25.31 22.48
C GLN A 1084 18.95 -23.95 22.86
N LYS A 1085 18.77 -23.05 21.88
CA LYS A 1085 18.07 -21.76 22.10
C LYS A 1085 16.64 -22.00 22.53
N GLU A 1086 15.92 -22.89 21.85
CA GLU A 1086 14.57 -23.27 22.24
C GLU A 1086 14.52 -23.87 23.66
N ALA A 1087 15.49 -24.70 24.03
CA ALA A 1087 15.55 -25.27 25.38
C ALA A 1087 15.74 -24.19 26.44
N LEU A 1088 16.61 -23.21 26.19
CA LEU A 1088 16.81 -22.07 27.10
C LEU A 1088 15.54 -21.21 27.22
N LEU A 1089 14.83 -20.97 26.12
CA LEU A 1089 13.55 -20.25 26.13
C LEU A 1089 12.48 -21.03 26.92
N LYS A 1090 12.41 -22.36 26.76
CA LYS A 1090 11.49 -23.26 27.46
C LYS A 1090 11.74 -23.33 28.97
N ASP A 1091 12.93 -23.01 29.43
CA ASP A 1091 13.30 -23.01 30.85
C ASP A 1091 12.95 -21.70 31.58
N THR A 1092 12.36 -20.73 30.87
CA THR A 1092 11.84 -19.50 31.47
C THR A 1092 10.44 -19.70 32.05
N ASP A 1093 10.05 -18.85 33.01
CA ASP A 1093 8.71 -18.80 33.61
C ASP A 1093 7.63 -18.43 32.59
N ASN A 1094 8.02 -17.78 31.47
CA ASN A 1094 7.13 -17.45 30.37
C ASN A 1094 7.78 -17.73 28.99
N PRO A 1095 7.88 -19.00 28.57
CA PRO A 1095 8.59 -19.40 27.36
C PRO A 1095 8.08 -18.76 26.08
N GLU A 1096 6.76 -18.57 25.98
CA GLU A 1096 6.13 -17.96 24.82
C GLU A 1096 6.55 -16.50 24.68
N MET A 1097 6.47 -15.74 25.77
CA MET A 1097 6.85 -14.33 25.79
C MET A 1097 8.37 -14.14 25.63
N ALA A 1098 9.18 -15.01 26.23
CA ALA A 1098 10.62 -15.00 26.02
C ALA A 1098 10.98 -15.23 24.54
N THR A 1099 10.22 -16.10 23.84
CA THR A 1099 10.40 -16.35 22.41
C THR A 1099 9.99 -15.13 21.57
N VAL A 1100 8.87 -14.50 21.89
CA VAL A 1100 8.39 -13.29 21.19
C VAL A 1100 9.41 -12.16 21.25
N PHE A 1101 10.04 -11.97 22.41
CA PHE A 1101 10.95 -10.85 22.63
C PHE A 1101 12.43 -11.18 22.45
N SER A 1102 12.79 -12.42 22.10
CA SER A 1102 14.20 -12.83 22.05
C SER A 1102 15.03 -11.96 21.12
N ASP A 1103 14.46 -11.56 19.97
CA ASP A 1103 15.13 -10.75 18.97
C ASP A 1103 15.24 -9.28 19.41
N GLU A 1104 14.16 -8.71 19.95
CA GLU A 1104 14.14 -7.35 20.47
C GLU A 1104 15.08 -7.19 21.66
N LEU A 1105 15.10 -8.18 22.55
CA LEU A 1105 16.01 -8.23 23.69
C LEU A 1105 17.46 -8.35 23.23
N SER A 1106 17.75 -9.22 22.25
CA SER A 1106 19.10 -9.35 21.67
C SER A 1106 19.59 -8.03 21.08
N LEU A 1107 18.71 -7.30 20.38
CA LEU A 1107 19.01 -5.98 19.86
C LEU A 1107 19.26 -4.96 20.98
N ALA A 1108 18.40 -4.91 22.00
CA ALA A 1108 18.55 -4.01 23.14
C ALA A 1108 19.85 -4.27 23.91
N ILE A 1109 20.21 -5.54 24.12
CA ILE A 1109 21.49 -5.94 24.73
C ILE A 1109 22.67 -5.44 23.89
N SER A 1110 22.63 -5.67 22.57
CA SER A 1110 23.69 -5.20 21.66
C SER A 1110 23.86 -3.67 21.74
N GLN A 1111 22.75 -2.93 21.76
CA GLN A 1111 22.75 -1.47 21.88
C GLN A 1111 23.23 -1.01 23.26
N SER A 1112 22.87 -1.70 24.36
CA SER A 1112 23.37 -1.37 25.70
C SER A 1112 24.89 -1.56 25.82
N ASN A 1113 25.42 -2.65 25.26
CA ASN A 1113 26.85 -2.91 25.20
C ASN A 1113 27.57 -1.84 24.36
N LEU A 1114 26.95 -1.40 23.27
CA LEU A 1114 27.45 -0.27 22.48
C LEU A 1114 27.56 0.99 23.35
N VAL A 1115 26.51 1.34 24.11
CA VAL A 1115 26.55 2.50 25.01
C VAL A 1115 27.68 2.38 26.03
N LYS A 1116 27.84 1.23 26.69
CA LYS A 1116 28.92 0.99 27.66
C LYS A 1116 30.30 1.18 27.04
N ARG A 1117 30.52 0.61 25.86
CA ARG A 1117 31.79 0.76 25.12
C ARG A 1117 32.07 2.21 24.78
N LEU A 1118 31.09 2.93 24.24
CA LEU A 1118 31.24 4.33 23.86
C LEU A 1118 31.46 5.22 25.07
N ALA A 1119 30.77 5.00 26.19
CA ALA A 1119 30.98 5.73 27.43
C ALA A 1119 32.44 5.59 27.93
N GLY A 1120 32.99 4.38 27.88
CA GLY A 1120 34.40 4.12 28.19
C GLY A 1120 35.37 4.75 27.20
N GLN A 1121 35.10 4.66 25.90
CA GLN A 1121 35.92 5.27 24.84
C GLN A 1121 35.96 6.80 24.94
N ILE A 1122 34.83 7.43 25.26
CA ILE A 1122 34.71 8.88 25.43
C ILE A 1122 35.35 9.34 26.75
N GLY A 1123 35.42 8.46 27.76
CA GLY A 1123 35.92 8.80 29.09
C GLY A 1123 34.92 9.61 29.92
N ASN A 1124 33.62 9.50 29.63
CA ASN A 1124 32.59 10.24 30.37
C ASN A 1124 32.11 9.44 31.60
N GLN A 1125 32.60 9.80 32.78
CA GLN A 1125 32.29 9.11 34.03
C GLN A 1125 30.81 9.22 34.43
N GLU A 1126 30.17 10.34 34.11
CA GLU A 1126 28.75 10.54 34.41
C GLU A 1126 27.88 9.53 33.64
N LEU A 1127 28.14 9.36 32.34
CA LEU A 1127 27.44 8.39 31.49
C LEU A 1127 27.69 6.94 31.94
N LEU A 1128 28.92 6.60 32.36
CA LEU A 1128 29.23 5.29 32.94
C LEU A 1128 28.47 5.06 34.25
N ASN A 1129 28.36 6.08 35.11
CA ASN A 1129 27.59 5.99 36.34
C ASN A 1129 26.10 5.80 36.03
N THR A 1130 25.52 6.58 35.11
CA THR A 1130 24.13 6.41 34.64
C THR A 1130 23.90 5.02 34.07
N TYR A 1131 24.81 4.51 33.23
CA TYR A 1131 24.73 3.14 32.71
C TYR A 1131 24.70 2.12 33.86
N ASN A 1132 25.63 2.22 34.81
CA ASN A 1132 25.70 1.28 35.92
C ASN A 1132 24.44 1.35 36.80
N GLU A 1133 23.92 2.55 37.08
CA GLU A 1133 22.68 2.73 37.84
C GLU A 1133 21.47 2.06 37.15
N LEU A 1134 21.37 2.15 35.82
CA LEU A 1134 20.26 1.62 35.05
C LEU A 1134 20.34 0.10 34.80
N PHE A 1135 21.53 -0.42 34.47
CA PHE A 1135 21.68 -1.80 33.98
C PHE A 1135 22.17 -2.80 35.04
N THR A 1136 22.85 -2.36 36.10
CA THR A 1136 23.28 -3.26 37.20
C THR A 1136 22.09 -3.97 37.86
N PRO A 1137 20.95 -3.30 38.16
CA PRO A 1137 19.77 -3.96 38.72
C PRO A 1137 19.18 -5.06 37.81
N LEU A 1138 19.46 -5.00 36.50
CA LEU A 1138 19.03 -5.99 35.51
C LEU A 1138 19.99 -7.18 35.39
N GLY A 1139 21.03 -7.26 36.24
CA GLY A 1139 22.02 -8.34 36.25
C GLY A 1139 23.19 -8.13 35.28
N PHE A 1140 23.34 -6.94 34.69
CA PHE A 1140 24.52 -6.58 33.90
C PHE A 1140 25.58 -6.00 34.84
N GLU A 1141 26.23 -6.87 35.64
CA GLU A 1141 27.26 -6.46 36.61
C GLU A 1141 28.43 -5.70 35.94
N GLN A 1142 29.22 -5.00 36.77
CA GLN A 1142 30.55 -4.49 36.44
C GLN A 1142 31.49 -5.63 36.04
N ALA A 1143 31.38 -6.13 34.80
CA ALA A 1143 32.42 -6.90 34.14
C ALA A 1143 33.61 -5.96 33.84
N SER A 1144 34.29 -5.48 34.88
CA SER A 1144 35.53 -4.72 34.82
C SER A 1144 36.47 -5.17 35.93
N ALA A 1145 36.97 -6.39 35.78
CA ALA A 1145 38.28 -6.78 36.29
C ALA A 1145 38.83 -7.91 35.40
N GLY A 1146 39.32 -7.59 34.19
CA GLY A 1146 40.17 -8.55 33.45
C GLY A 1146 40.13 -8.58 31.91
N ALA A 1147 39.38 -7.75 31.20
CA ALA A 1147 39.50 -7.71 29.75
C ALA A 1147 40.70 -6.83 29.35
N ALA A 1148 41.81 -7.48 28.99
CA ALA A 1148 43.00 -6.83 28.44
C ALA A 1148 42.63 -5.93 27.23
N PRO A 1149 43.34 -4.80 27.02
CA PRO A 1149 43.13 -3.99 25.84
C PRO A 1149 43.34 -4.83 24.58
N ALA A 1150 42.46 -4.64 23.59
CA ALA A 1150 42.63 -5.24 22.28
C ALA A 1150 44.04 -4.94 21.74
N PRO A 1151 44.72 -5.90 21.09
CA PRO A 1151 46.04 -5.66 20.54
C PRO A 1151 45.96 -4.53 19.52
N ALA A 1152 46.93 -3.60 19.59
CA ALA A 1152 47.06 -2.52 18.64
C ALA A 1152 47.06 -3.06 17.20
N PRO A 1153 46.51 -2.32 16.21
CA PRO A 1153 46.57 -2.71 14.82
C PRO A 1153 48.04 -2.94 14.45
N GLN A 1154 48.36 -4.13 13.92
CA GLN A 1154 49.69 -4.35 13.36
C GLN A 1154 49.91 -3.32 12.23
N PRO A 1155 51.06 -2.63 12.20
CA PRO A 1155 51.38 -1.77 11.07
C PRO A 1155 51.42 -2.61 9.78
N ALA A 1156 51.00 -1.99 8.68
CA ALA A 1156 50.99 -2.60 7.35
C ALA A 1156 52.35 -3.26 7.03
N PRO A 1157 52.36 -4.45 6.40
CA PRO A 1157 53.62 -5.10 6.06
C PRO A 1157 54.39 -4.23 5.06
N GLU A 1158 55.63 -3.89 5.43
CA GLU A 1158 56.61 -3.26 4.56
C GLU A 1158 56.81 -4.12 3.29
N GLN A 1159 56.74 -3.45 2.15
CA GLN A 1159 57.24 -3.99 0.89
C GLN A 1159 58.76 -4.08 0.98
N ASP A 1160 59.32 -5.29 0.96
CA ASP A 1160 60.70 -5.47 0.53
C ASP A 1160 60.84 -6.71 -0.37
N LYS A 1161 61.15 -6.39 -1.63
CA LYS A 1161 62.15 -6.96 -2.54
C LYS A 1161 62.12 -8.46 -2.89
N GLU A 1162 61.94 -8.64 -4.20
CA GLU A 1162 62.51 -9.67 -5.07
C GLU A 1162 63.58 -10.58 -4.45
N GLU A 1163 63.29 -11.87 -4.42
CA GLU A 1163 64.20 -12.91 -4.89
C GLU A 1163 63.39 -14.19 -5.21
N ALA A 1164 63.68 -14.78 -6.36
CA ALA A 1164 63.19 -16.08 -6.81
C ALA A 1164 64.43 -16.89 -7.25
N PRO A 1165 64.34 -18.20 -7.53
CA PRO A 1165 63.54 -19.28 -6.94
C PRO A 1165 64.41 -20.53 -6.62
N GLU A 1166 63.93 -21.50 -5.84
CA GLU A 1166 64.49 -22.87 -5.87
C GLU A 1166 63.47 -23.96 -5.49
N SER A 1167 62.95 -24.63 -6.52
CA SER A 1167 62.94 -26.08 -6.76
C SER A 1167 62.43 -27.12 -5.70
N ILE A 1168 61.59 -28.04 -6.22
CA ILE A 1168 61.53 -29.52 -6.00
C ILE A 1168 60.41 -30.11 -5.09
N SER A 1169 59.41 -30.70 -5.78
CA SER A 1169 58.77 -32.04 -5.60
C SER A 1169 58.01 -32.38 -4.30
N VAL A 1170 57.05 -33.30 -4.16
CA VAL A 1170 56.26 -34.27 -4.96
C VAL A 1170 55.26 -34.92 -3.94
N ASP A 1171 54.14 -35.47 -4.43
CA ASP A 1171 53.20 -36.44 -3.81
C ASP A 1171 52.33 -36.05 -2.58
N SER A 1172 51.02 -35.83 -2.80
CA SER A 1172 49.92 -36.83 -2.68
C SER A 1172 48.54 -36.18 -2.79
#